data_AF-A0A938WP58-F1
#
_entry.id   AF-A0A938WP58-F1
#
_cell.length_a   1.000
_cell.length_b   1.000
_cell.length_c   1.000
_cell.angle_alpha   90.00
_cell.angle_beta   90.00
_cell.angle_gamma   90.00
#
_symmetry.space_group_name_H-M   'P 1'
#
loop_
_entity.id
_entity.type
_entity.pdbx_description
1 polymer ?
#
loop_
_entity_poly.entity_id
_entity_poly.type
_entity_poly.pdbx_seq_one_letter_code
_entity_poly.pdbx_strand_id
1 'polypeptide(L)'
;MKKLTLLALAAMTMAPATSFAESWTKEVTNSSEFKDAFNLIGSGMEGDTYEIVCNWDAGTLVNVGKLKPTMTKGKLVIRSNETDFDNMPQLQLAFEWSADAPSAEEGKRMSVFFKNLNLVGTGSYLIDNRRDLFADTISLTRCDIHGQARSILRFDGDKSATGLTGADMAIACIEVKECKIHQTAQSSGDNWSVFRTFMPVKAFNITDNMFYDMPYTKGLWETRNRTETATTVTFANNFVLLGENKVMHPQGFTVLGAAGNIGTGSSLNIYNNLFVGPSEGYTLLKDENSFYTDTKITNIEDGYVITNNNVIDNETYRSLTDLSTYLLNECRSAAMPMGGDMTLADFADFTWTTGGTFQDASKNMYYILNSNPWKTAGYDYKNNGGTYYIGPSIAYVDEFPTPASVNVNIDGPSYITYSISPEKDVYYVGDEITVTVDPQTSHYIDNLNTFEGWEDGTKELTRTFTLDGDLNLTAKFTENSEVLSAFTLKDITSNGKPESYSADVYLNMDPAYQSTVYAIVNDTTEATGSKEAPFTYVNGFFESRPGKFGEDDAELQMPILSRRTWSGAKETQRNYALFVIPTKGIKDITFSCYVGTDNNAAKIQKLEFSTDSTTWTEVGRIEIENLVWGNLKATLPAEANDKDKVYVRVIGDIAGGPVVTPDESIGMWNPETGEVIWDVYITQDAFEYMGSILITGDTSSVSDGIEEVTADEQQFDENAPMYNVMGMKVAKGTKGLIIQNGKKFMVK
;
A
#
# COMPACT_ATOMS: atom_id res chain seq x y z
N MET A 1 -51.88 -1.33 47.53
CA MET A 1 -52.80 -1.96 46.56
C MET A 1 -52.50 -1.36 45.20
N LYS A 2 -51.60 -2.00 44.43
CA LYS A 2 -51.89 -2.88 43.27
C LYS A 2 -52.61 -2.17 42.12
N LYS A 3 -51.93 -2.17 40.95
CA LYS A 3 -52.38 -1.89 39.58
C LYS A 3 -52.16 -0.46 39.06
N LEU A 4 -50.89 -0.10 38.87
CA LEU A 4 -50.43 0.79 37.79
C LEU A 4 -49.25 0.06 37.14
N THR A 5 -49.42 -0.44 35.91
CA THR A 5 -48.41 -0.86 34.89
C THR A 5 -48.95 -2.06 34.11
N LEU A 6 -49.74 -1.85 33.05
CA LEU A 6 -49.91 -2.88 32.00
C LEU A 6 -50.53 -2.40 30.67
N LEU A 7 -50.65 -1.10 30.42
CA LEU A 7 -51.33 -0.60 29.20
C LEU A 7 -50.52 0.38 28.34
N ALA A 8 -49.27 0.68 28.70
CA ALA A 8 -48.37 1.51 27.88
C ALA A 8 -47.18 0.73 27.26
N LEU A 9 -47.04 -0.56 27.57
CA LEU A 9 -45.94 -1.41 27.04
C LEU A 9 -46.35 -2.24 25.81
N ALA A 10 -47.60 -2.14 25.34
CA ALA A 10 -48.10 -2.88 24.19
C ALA A 10 -48.21 -2.03 22.90
N ALA A 11 -47.79 -0.76 22.94
CA ALA A 11 -47.88 0.16 21.79
C ALA A 11 -46.50 0.64 21.27
N MET A 12 -45.40 0.16 21.85
CA MET A 12 -44.04 0.34 21.31
C MET A 12 -43.36 -1.03 21.29
N THR A 13 -43.40 -1.70 20.13
CA THR A 13 -42.66 -2.90 19.66
C THR A 13 -43.54 -3.78 18.77
N MET A 14 -44.30 -3.19 17.87
CA MET A 14 -44.63 -3.86 16.61
C MET A 14 -44.16 -2.90 15.53
N ALA A 15 -42.85 -2.88 15.28
CA ALA A 15 -42.40 -2.58 13.92
C ALA A 15 -43.24 -3.49 13.00
N PRO A 16 -43.85 -2.97 11.92
CA PRO A 16 -44.50 -3.84 10.97
C PRO A 16 -43.50 -4.93 10.63
N ALA A 17 -43.88 -6.20 10.81
CA ALA A 17 -43.10 -7.30 10.28
C ALA A 17 -42.96 -6.99 8.79
N THR A 18 -41.80 -6.48 8.39
CA THR A 18 -41.47 -6.26 6.99
C THR A 18 -41.41 -7.65 6.40
N SER A 19 -42.53 -8.10 5.83
CA SER A 19 -42.57 -9.29 5.00
C SER A 19 -41.71 -8.97 3.78
N PHE A 20 -40.43 -9.33 3.85
CA PHE A 20 -39.55 -9.35 2.69
C PHE A 20 -39.94 -10.55 1.82
N ALA A 21 -39.70 -10.43 0.51
CA ALA A 21 -39.88 -11.53 -0.43
C ALA A 21 -38.95 -12.71 -0.06
N GLU A 22 -39.18 -13.89 -0.65
CA GLU A 22 -38.34 -15.10 -0.47
C GLU A 22 -36.83 -14.84 -0.72
N SER A 23 -36.50 -13.76 -1.44
CA SER A 23 -35.15 -13.25 -1.64
C SER A 23 -35.05 -11.72 -1.44
N TRP A 24 -33.91 -11.26 -0.94
CA TRP A 24 -33.58 -9.85 -0.75
C TRP A 24 -32.21 -9.54 -1.35
N THR A 25 -32.10 -8.45 -2.12
CA THR A 25 -30.82 -8.01 -2.72
C THR A 25 -30.65 -6.51 -2.48
N LYS A 26 -29.44 -6.11 -2.09
CA LYS A 26 -29.05 -4.72 -1.89
C LYS A 26 -27.68 -4.45 -2.51
N GLU A 27 -27.66 -3.52 -3.45
CA GLU A 27 -26.41 -2.95 -3.96
C GLU A 27 -25.88 -1.91 -2.98
N VAL A 28 -24.56 -1.92 -2.78
CA VAL A 28 -23.84 -1.06 -1.84
C VAL A 28 -22.56 -0.54 -2.49
N THR A 29 -22.28 0.74 -2.27
CA THR A 29 -21.15 1.46 -2.91
C THR A 29 -20.04 1.85 -1.94
N ASN A 30 -20.29 1.71 -0.64
CA ASN A 30 -19.35 2.13 0.40
C ASN A 30 -19.52 1.30 1.69
N SER A 31 -18.60 1.52 2.65
CA SER A 31 -18.58 0.76 3.90
C SER A 31 -19.79 1.00 4.81
N SER A 32 -20.39 2.19 4.77
CA SER A 32 -21.57 2.50 5.58
C SER A 32 -22.78 1.74 5.07
N GLU A 33 -23.05 1.83 3.77
CA GLU A 33 -24.14 1.10 3.11
C GLU A 33 -24.02 -0.41 3.29
N PHE A 34 -22.79 -0.94 3.18
CA PHE A 34 -22.52 -2.35 3.45
C PHE A 34 -22.91 -2.72 4.89
N LYS A 35 -22.45 -1.96 5.89
CA LYS A 35 -22.73 -2.24 7.30
C LYS A 35 -24.23 -2.13 7.61
N ASP A 36 -24.91 -1.15 7.05
CA ASP A 36 -26.36 -0.98 7.19
C ASP A 36 -27.12 -2.16 6.58
N ALA A 37 -26.73 -2.58 5.38
CA ALA A 37 -27.26 -3.77 4.71
C ALA A 37 -27.05 -5.04 5.53
N PHE A 38 -25.83 -5.26 6.05
CA PHE A 38 -25.49 -6.41 6.88
C PHE A 38 -26.26 -6.42 8.20
N ASN A 39 -26.37 -5.28 8.88
CA ASN A 39 -27.08 -5.16 10.15
C ASN A 39 -28.59 -5.38 10.01
N LEU A 40 -29.19 -4.98 8.87
CA LEU A 40 -30.60 -5.22 8.57
C LEU A 40 -30.92 -6.73 8.53
N ILE A 41 -29.99 -7.56 8.05
CA ILE A 41 -30.13 -9.02 8.02
C ILE A 41 -30.23 -9.60 9.44
N GLY A 42 -29.55 -8.99 10.40
CA GLY A 42 -29.53 -9.44 11.78
C GLY A 42 -30.78 -9.19 12.62
N SER A 43 -31.72 -8.34 12.16
CA SER A 43 -32.89 -7.89 12.93
C SER A 43 -34.17 -8.73 12.76
N GLY A 44 -34.05 -10.02 12.42
CA GLY A 44 -35.20 -10.93 12.36
C GLY A 44 -35.92 -10.98 11.01
N MET A 45 -35.20 -10.83 9.90
CA MET A 45 -35.75 -11.10 8.57
C MET A 45 -36.04 -12.60 8.40
N GLU A 46 -37.23 -12.95 7.91
CA GLU A 46 -37.57 -14.30 7.45
C GLU A 46 -37.54 -14.33 5.92
N GLY A 47 -36.37 -14.58 5.35
CA GLY A 47 -36.12 -14.84 3.94
C GLY A 47 -35.13 -15.99 3.75
N ASP A 48 -35.19 -16.66 2.60
CA ASP A 48 -34.36 -17.83 2.30
C ASP A 48 -32.98 -17.43 1.74
N THR A 49 -32.87 -16.29 1.04
CA THR A 49 -31.60 -15.76 0.49
C THR A 49 -31.49 -14.23 0.61
N TYR A 50 -30.38 -13.75 1.15
CA TYR A 50 -29.99 -12.35 1.29
C TYR A 50 -28.71 -12.09 0.48
N GLU A 51 -28.70 -11.04 -0.31
CA GLU A 51 -27.60 -10.72 -1.21
C GLU A 51 -27.15 -9.27 -1.04
N ILE A 52 -25.86 -9.10 -0.75
CA ILE A 52 -25.18 -7.80 -0.76
C ILE A 52 -24.31 -7.75 -2.01
N VAL A 53 -24.60 -6.81 -2.90
CA VAL A 53 -23.86 -6.60 -4.15
C VAL A 53 -22.93 -5.42 -3.99
N CYS A 54 -21.64 -5.69 -3.90
CA CYS A 54 -20.56 -4.70 -3.82
C CYS A 54 -20.33 -4.07 -5.19
N ASN A 55 -20.45 -2.75 -5.27
CA ASN A 55 -20.26 -1.96 -6.49
C ASN A 55 -19.40 -0.72 -6.23
N TRP A 56 -18.08 -0.89 -6.27
CA TRP A 56 -17.07 0.18 -6.20
C TRP A 56 -15.86 -0.20 -7.04
N ASP A 57 -15.05 0.79 -7.39
CA ASP A 57 -13.89 0.60 -8.28
C ASP A 57 -12.85 -0.34 -7.67
N ALA A 58 -12.18 -1.12 -8.52
CA ALA A 58 -11.15 -2.08 -8.12
C ALA A 58 -9.98 -1.41 -7.37
N GLY A 59 -9.67 -0.15 -7.66
CA GLY A 59 -8.65 0.64 -6.94
C GLY A 59 -9.04 1.06 -5.52
N THR A 60 -10.32 0.92 -5.14
CA THR A 60 -10.82 1.34 -3.83
C THR A 60 -10.93 0.16 -2.86
N LEU A 61 -10.09 0.16 -1.82
CA LEU A 61 -10.21 -0.79 -0.71
C LEU A 61 -11.32 -0.34 0.25
N VAL A 62 -12.44 -1.06 0.27
CA VAL A 62 -13.53 -0.80 1.23
C VAL A 62 -13.34 -1.66 2.47
N ASN A 63 -13.02 -1.03 3.60
CA ASN A 63 -12.88 -1.72 4.89
C ASN A 63 -14.18 -1.68 5.71
N VAL A 64 -14.78 -2.86 5.90
CA VAL A 64 -15.99 -3.03 6.73
C VAL A 64 -15.68 -3.60 8.11
N GLY A 65 -14.42 -4.00 8.34
CA GLY A 65 -13.93 -4.48 9.61
C GLY A 65 -14.46 -5.86 9.99
N LYS A 66 -14.59 -6.09 11.30
CA LYS A 66 -15.12 -7.34 11.84
C LYS A 66 -16.65 -7.33 11.81
N LEU A 67 -17.22 -8.33 11.17
CA LEU A 67 -18.65 -8.55 11.04
C LEU A 67 -19.06 -9.73 11.91
N LYS A 68 -20.22 -9.59 12.57
CA LYS A 68 -20.78 -10.58 13.50
C LYS A 68 -22.09 -11.11 12.93
N PRO A 69 -22.09 -12.27 12.25
CA PRO A 69 -23.33 -12.83 11.72
C PRO A 69 -24.25 -13.26 12.87
N THR A 70 -25.49 -12.77 12.87
CA THR A 70 -26.52 -13.16 13.86
C THR A 70 -27.61 -14.05 13.27
N MET A 71 -27.56 -14.33 11.96
CA MET A 71 -28.52 -15.20 11.30
C MET A 71 -28.40 -16.64 11.80
N THR A 72 -29.53 -17.35 11.93
CA THR A 72 -29.55 -18.78 12.32
C THR A 72 -30.02 -19.71 11.19
N LYS A 73 -30.65 -19.15 10.16
CA LYS A 73 -31.18 -19.86 8.99
C LYS A 73 -31.04 -18.99 7.74
N GLY A 74 -31.18 -19.62 6.56
CA GLY A 74 -31.16 -18.94 5.27
C GLY A 74 -29.75 -18.74 4.72
N LYS A 75 -29.64 -18.08 3.57
CA LYS A 75 -28.41 -17.94 2.78
C LYS A 75 -27.98 -16.48 2.71
N LEU A 76 -26.76 -16.18 3.14
CA LEU A 76 -26.10 -14.89 2.89
C LEU A 76 -25.18 -15.02 1.68
N VAL A 77 -25.33 -14.11 0.72
CA VAL A 77 -24.46 -13.97 -0.45
C VAL A 77 -23.84 -12.58 -0.42
N ILE A 78 -22.53 -12.49 -0.40
CA ILE A 78 -21.78 -11.24 -0.57
C ILE A 78 -21.03 -11.39 -1.88
N ARG A 79 -21.29 -10.51 -2.84
CA ARG A 79 -20.73 -10.65 -4.18
C ARG A 79 -20.53 -9.34 -4.90
N SER A 80 -19.80 -9.37 -6.02
CA SER A 80 -19.92 -8.33 -7.05
C SER A 80 -20.59 -8.90 -8.32
N ASN A 81 -20.84 -8.04 -9.31
CA ASN A 81 -21.20 -8.46 -10.67
C ASN A 81 -19.97 -8.64 -11.58
N GLU A 82 -18.80 -8.15 -11.15
CA GLU A 82 -17.57 -8.28 -11.92
C GLU A 82 -17.14 -9.75 -11.97
N THR A 83 -16.49 -10.19 -13.03
CA THR A 83 -15.98 -11.57 -13.17
C THR A 83 -14.50 -11.61 -13.53
N ASP A 84 -13.93 -10.49 -13.95
CA ASP A 84 -12.51 -10.29 -14.14
C ASP A 84 -11.83 -9.98 -12.80
N PHE A 85 -10.80 -10.76 -12.47
CA PHE A 85 -10.10 -10.65 -11.19
C PHE A 85 -9.51 -9.25 -10.97
N ASP A 86 -9.00 -8.63 -12.05
CA ASP A 86 -8.29 -7.35 -11.95
C ASP A 86 -9.24 -6.17 -11.73
N ASN A 87 -10.53 -6.37 -12.01
CA ASN A 87 -11.60 -5.37 -11.85
C ASN A 87 -12.49 -5.64 -10.63
N MET A 88 -12.30 -6.75 -9.91
CA MET A 88 -13.14 -7.10 -8.77
C MET A 88 -13.00 -6.07 -7.64
N PRO A 89 -14.11 -5.65 -7.00
CA PRO A 89 -14.06 -4.72 -5.88
C PRO A 89 -13.27 -5.31 -4.71
N GLN A 90 -12.38 -4.50 -4.15
CA GLN A 90 -11.59 -4.87 -2.97
C GLN A 90 -12.40 -4.67 -1.69
N LEU A 91 -12.62 -5.74 -0.95
CA LEU A 91 -13.37 -5.76 0.31
C LEU A 91 -12.51 -6.30 1.45
N GLN A 92 -12.26 -5.45 2.44
CA GLN A 92 -11.59 -5.84 3.67
C GLN A 92 -12.60 -6.20 4.76
N LEU A 93 -12.66 -7.47 5.15
CA LEU A 93 -13.58 -7.95 6.18
C LEU A 93 -12.99 -9.09 7.04
N ALA A 94 -13.61 -9.34 8.19
CA ALA A 94 -13.47 -10.60 8.91
C ALA A 94 -14.81 -11.04 9.50
N PHE A 95 -15.19 -12.30 9.36
CA PHE A 95 -16.35 -12.88 10.02
C PHE A 95 -15.94 -13.52 11.35
N GLU A 96 -16.50 -13.02 12.45
CA GLU A 96 -16.26 -13.53 13.80
C GLU A 96 -17.60 -13.70 14.52
N TRP A 97 -18.02 -14.94 14.78
CA TRP A 97 -19.25 -15.21 15.53
C TRP A 97 -19.08 -14.80 16.99
N SER A 98 -19.94 -13.90 17.46
CA SER A 98 -19.87 -13.32 18.80
C SER A 98 -20.56 -14.20 19.86
N ALA A 99 -20.29 -13.92 21.15
CA ALA A 99 -20.86 -14.69 22.26
C ALA A 99 -22.40 -14.52 22.41
N ASP A 100 -22.93 -13.43 21.86
CA ASP A 100 -24.34 -13.09 21.78
C ASP A 100 -25.00 -13.55 20.47
N ALA A 101 -24.25 -14.15 19.54
CA ALA A 101 -24.84 -14.78 18.37
C ALA A 101 -25.71 -15.96 18.84
N PRO A 102 -26.94 -16.10 18.32
CA PRO A 102 -27.80 -17.23 18.68
C PRO A 102 -27.09 -18.53 18.33
N SER A 103 -27.01 -19.47 19.28
CA SER A 103 -26.55 -20.83 19.00
C SER A 103 -27.44 -21.41 17.92
N ALA A 104 -26.86 -21.72 16.76
CA ALA A 104 -27.57 -22.52 15.78
C ALA A 104 -27.84 -23.87 16.44
N GLU A 105 -29.09 -24.21 16.73
CA GLU A 105 -29.45 -25.51 17.27
C GLU A 105 -29.53 -26.53 16.13
N GLU A 106 -29.38 -27.82 16.45
CA GLU A 106 -29.62 -28.92 15.51
C GLU A 106 -31.02 -28.78 14.89
N GLY A 107 -31.08 -28.38 13.61
CA GLY A 107 -32.33 -28.10 12.88
C GLY A 107 -32.44 -26.72 12.24
N LYS A 108 -31.53 -25.78 12.57
CA LYS A 108 -31.39 -24.48 11.88
C LYS A 108 -30.06 -24.45 11.14
N ARG A 109 -30.07 -24.20 9.84
CA ARG A 109 -28.85 -24.21 9.02
C ARG A 109 -28.77 -22.97 8.15
N MET A 110 -27.69 -22.23 8.34
CA MET A 110 -27.35 -21.09 7.51
C MET A 110 -26.40 -21.50 6.39
N SER A 111 -26.30 -20.66 5.36
CA SER A 111 -25.20 -20.74 4.40
C SER A 111 -24.61 -19.36 4.13
N VAL A 112 -23.31 -19.30 3.88
CA VAL A 112 -22.59 -18.05 3.56
C VAL A 112 -21.82 -18.25 2.27
N PHE A 113 -21.96 -17.32 1.33
CA PHE A 113 -21.32 -17.35 0.03
C PHE A 113 -20.59 -16.03 -0.21
N PHE A 114 -19.32 -16.10 -0.57
CA PHE A 114 -18.58 -15.00 -1.17
C PHE A 114 -18.35 -15.30 -2.65
N LYS A 115 -18.66 -14.35 -3.54
CA LYS A 115 -18.52 -14.55 -4.98
C LYS A 115 -17.95 -13.35 -5.70
N ASN A 116 -16.96 -13.56 -6.56
CA ASN A 116 -16.43 -12.50 -7.42
C ASN A 116 -15.96 -11.27 -6.64
N LEU A 117 -15.07 -11.47 -5.68
CA LEU A 117 -14.57 -10.41 -4.82
C LEU A 117 -13.07 -10.54 -4.67
N ASN A 118 -12.39 -9.40 -4.56
CA ASN A 118 -11.07 -9.37 -3.98
C ASN A 118 -11.21 -9.21 -2.45
N LEU A 119 -10.91 -10.28 -1.71
CA LEU A 119 -11.09 -10.39 -0.27
C LEU A 119 -9.75 -10.20 0.46
N VAL A 120 -9.61 -9.02 1.05
CA VAL A 120 -8.39 -8.62 1.75
C VAL A 120 -8.56 -8.85 3.27
N GLY A 121 -7.56 -9.47 3.90
CA GLY A 121 -7.58 -9.70 5.35
C GLY A 121 -7.55 -8.40 6.16
N THR A 122 -8.39 -8.28 7.19
CA THR A 122 -8.29 -7.20 8.22
C THR A 122 -7.23 -7.49 9.30
N GLY A 123 -6.51 -8.61 9.18
CA GLY A 123 -5.60 -9.13 10.21
C GLY A 123 -5.32 -10.62 10.01
N SER A 124 -5.61 -11.44 11.02
CA SER A 124 -5.26 -12.87 11.03
C SER A 124 -6.13 -13.77 10.14
N TYR A 125 -7.44 -13.51 10.04
CA TYR A 125 -8.39 -14.44 9.41
C TYR A 125 -9.44 -13.75 8.57
N LEU A 126 -9.95 -14.45 7.54
CA LEU A 126 -11.18 -14.04 6.85
C LEU A 126 -12.42 -14.53 7.62
N ILE A 127 -12.40 -15.78 8.09
CA ILE A 127 -13.45 -16.38 8.91
C ILE A 127 -12.83 -17.06 10.12
N ASP A 128 -13.22 -16.67 11.34
CA ASP A 128 -12.80 -17.28 12.61
C ASP A 128 -14.02 -17.63 13.46
N ASN A 129 -14.09 -18.88 13.94
CA ASN A 129 -15.14 -19.30 14.86
C ASN A 129 -14.66 -20.36 15.87
N ARG A 130 -15.13 -20.20 17.12
CA ARG A 130 -14.88 -21.10 18.27
C ARG A 130 -16.15 -21.36 19.09
N ARG A 131 -17.31 -21.19 18.44
CA ARG A 131 -18.66 -21.23 19.03
C ARG A 131 -19.53 -22.17 18.23
N ASP A 132 -20.62 -22.61 18.87
CA ASP A 132 -21.59 -23.52 18.26
C ASP A 132 -22.10 -22.98 16.92
N LEU A 133 -22.03 -23.80 15.88
CA LEU A 133 -22.39 -23.41 14.52
C LEU A 133 -22.80 -24.62 13.70
N PHE A 134 -24.01 -24.57 13.17
CA PHE A 134 -24.51 -25.53 12.20
C PHE A 134 -24.79 -24.82 10.88
N ALA A 135 -24.05 -25.20 9.84
CA ALA A 135 -24.16 -24.59 8.52
C ALA A 135 -24.34 -25.66 7.44
N ASP A 136 -25.14 -25.33 6.42
CA ASP A 136 -25.25 -26.17 5.23
C ASP A 136 -24.07 -25.93 4.29
N THR A 137 -23.74 -24.67 4.01
CA THR A 137 -22.64 -24.35 3.09
C THR A 137 -21.90 -23.08 3.48
N ILE A 138 -20.57 -23.15 3.53
CA ILE A 138 -19.70 -21.97 3.46
C ILE A 138 -18.95 -22.06 2.14
N SER A 139 -19.10 -21.07 1.28
CA SER A 139 -18.54 -21.09 -0.07
C SER A 139 -17.76 -19.81 -0.38
N LEU A 140 -16.57 -19.99 -0.96
CA LEU A 140 -15.74 -18.97 -1.58
C LEU A 140 -15.65 -19.33 -3.06
N THR A 141 -16.27 -18.54 -3.94
CA THR A 141 -16.31 -18.85 -5.39
C THR A 141 -15.74 -17.70 -6.19
N ARG A 142 -14.73 -17.95 -7.00
CA ARG A 142 -14.13 -16.96 -7.91
C ARG A 142 -13.70 -15.70 -7.17
N CYS A 143 -13.00 -15.87 -6.06
CA CYS A 143 -12.45 -14.78 -5.27
C CYS A 143 -10.93 -14.69 -5.44
N ASP A 144 -10.39 -13.47 -5.45
CA ASP A 144 -8.99 -13.23 -5.15
C ASP A 144 -8.86 -13.06 -3.64
N ILE A 145 -8.05 -13.86 -2.95
CA ILE A 145 -7.99 -13.86 -1.48
C ILE A 145 -6.54 -13.73 -1.04
N HIS A 146 -6.24 -12.63 -0.33
CA HIS A 146 -4.89 -12.34 0.10
C HIS A 146 -4.80 -11.45 1.36
N GLY A 147 -3.59 -11.34 1.90
CA GLY A 147 -3.26 -10.44 3.01
C GLY A 147 -3.66 -10.94 4.40
N GLN A 148 -4.16 -12.18 4.55
CA GLN A 148 -4.42 -12.74 5.87
C GLN A 148 -3.11 -13.20 6.53
N ALA A 149 -2.77 -12.64 7.69
CA ALA A 149 -1.55 -13.00 8.40
C ALA A 149 -1.50 -14.47 8.87
N ARG A 150 -2.64 -15.18 8.92
CA ARG A 150 -2.74 -16.57 9.38
C ARG A 150 -3.52 -17.49 8.44
N SER A 151 -4.84 -17.59 8.57
CA SER A 151 -5.68 -18.57 7.87
C SER A 151 -6.84 -17.88 7.18
N ILE A 152 -7.30 -18.38 6.03
CA ILE A 152 -8.56 -17.90 5.45
C ILE A 152 -9.72 -18.36 6.34
N LEU A 153 -9.78 -19.66 6.61
CA LEU A 153 -10.82 -20.27 7.45
C LEU A 153 -10.20 -20.84 8.70
N ARG A 154 -10.78 -20.49 9.85
CA ARG A 154 -10.46 -21.10 11.12
C ARG A 154 -11.71 -21.44 11.91
N PHE A 155 -11.87 -22.73 12.17
CA PHE A 155 -12.87 -23.26 13.06
C PHE A 155 -12.16 -24.11 14.11
N ASP A 156 -12.12 -23.64 15.36
CA ASP A 156 -11.52 -24.35 16.49
C ASP A 156 -12.63 -24.92 17.40
N GLY A 157 -13.38 -25.92 16.93
CA GLY A 157 -14.46 -26.55 17.70
C GLY A 157 -13.97 -27.36 18.91
N ASP A 158 -12.68 -27.72 18.93
CA ASP A 158 -11.98 -28.32 20.06
C ASP A 158 -11.79 -27.36 21.25
N LYS A 159 -12.12 -26.06 21.08
CA LYS A 159 -11.96 -25.02 22.09
C LYS A 159 -13.24 -24.20 22.21
N SER A 160 -13.92 -24.21 23.37
CA SER A 160 -14.89 -23.12 23.65
C SER A 160 -14.15 -21.86 24.07
N ALA A 161 -14.69 -20.70 23.71
CA ALA A 161 -14.20 -19.43 24.22
C ALA A 161 -14.58 -19.15 25.70
N THR A 162 -15.15 -20.12 26.42
CA THR A 162 -15.35 -20.12 27.89
C THR A 162 -14.50 -21.16 28.63
N GLY A 163 -13.63 -21.89 27.93
CA GLY A 163 -12.55 -22.67 28.52
C GLY A 163 -12.95 -23.94 29.30
N LEU A 164 -14.17 -24.48 29.14
CA LEU A 164 -14.61 -25.63 29.96
C LEU A 164 -15.22 -26.83 29.20
N THR A 165 -15.66 -26.69 27.94
CA THR A 165 -16.08 -27.81 27.04
C THR A 165 -15.81 -27.46 25.57
N GLY A 166 -15.81 -28.41 24.62
CA GLY A 166 -15.75 -28.09 23.17
C GLY A 166 -17.00 -27.35 22.69
N ALA A 167 -16.95 -26.75 21.49
CA ALA A 167 -18.12 -26.15 20.83
C ALA A 167 -18.84 -27.20 19.97
N ASP A 168 -20.17 -27.17 19.95
CA ASP A 168 -20.98 -28.09 19.15
C ASP A 168 -21.20 -27.51 17.74
N MET A 169 -20.49 -28.06 16.77
CA MET A 169 -20.35 -27.47 15.44
C MET A 169 -20.41 -28.54 14.35
N ALA A 170 -21.11 -28.28 13.26
CA ALA A 170 -21.06 -29.11 12.07
C ALA A 170 -21.34 -28.31 10.79
N ILE A 171 -20.55 -28.56 9.76
CA ILE A 171 -20.77 -27.97 8.43
C ILE A 171 -20.99 -29.08 7.41
N ALA A 172 -22.09 -29.01 6.67
CA ALA A 172 -22.39 -30.03 5.67
C ALA A 172 -21.45 -29.91 4.46
N CYS A 173 -21.18 -28.70 3.99
CA CYS A 173 -20.28 -28.44 2.86
C CYS A 173 -19.41 -27.20 3.09
N ILE A 174 -18.12 -27.32 2.84
CA ILE A 174 -17.25 -26.17 2.58
C ILE A 174 -16.83 -26.25 1.12
N GLU A 175 -16.95 -25.13 0.40
CA GLU A 175 -16.59 -25.02 -1.00
C GLU A 175 -15.61 -23.87 -1.22
N VAL A 176 -14.49 -24.16 -1.86
CA VAL A 176 -13.52 -23.18 -2.32
C VAL A 176 -13.28 -23.47 -3.78
N LYS A 177 -13.79 -22.59 -4.65
CA LYS A 177 -13.85 -22.86 -6.08
C LYS A 177 -13.39 -21.68 -6.92
N GLU A 178 -12.58 -21.93 -7.94
CA GLU A 178 -12.15 -20.90 -8.91
C GLU A 178 -11.43 -19.70 -8.26
N CYS A 179 -10.79 -19.86 -7.09
CA CYS A 179 -10.15 -18.76 -6.38
C CYS A 179 -8.65 -18.64 -6.69
N LYS A 180 -8.14 -17.41 -6.66
CA LYS A 180 -6.70 -17.12 -6.50
C LYS A 180 -6.43 -16.92 -5.01
N ILE A 181 -5.49 -17.67 -4.44
CA ILE A 181 -5.16 -17.62 -3.02
C ILE A 181 -3.65 -17.46 -2.87
N HIS A 182 -3.25 -16.30 -2.35
CA HIS A 182 -1.85 -15.92 -2.23
C HIS A 182 -1.60 -15.03 -1.03
N GLN A 183 -0.32 -14.80 -0.70
CA GLN A 183 0.13 -13.89 0.36
C GLN A 183 -0.57 -14.08 1.72
N THR A 184 -0.97 -15.32 1.99
CA THR A 184 -1.62 -15.77 3.23
C THR A 184 -0.61 -16.54 4.07
N ALA A 185 -0.85 -16.60 5.39
CA ALA A 185 0.02 -17.25 6.38
C ALA A 185 1.42 -16.62 6.38
N GLN A 186 1.54 -15.44 6.97
CA GLN A 186 2.81 -14.71 7.11
C GLN A 186 3.67 -15.29 8.25
N SER A 187 4.96 -14.92 8.28
CA SER A 187 5.94 -15.42 9.25
C SER A 187 5.44 -15.33 10.70
N SER A 188 5.33 -16.48 11.37
CA SER A 188 4.95 -16.57 12.78
C SER A 188 5.52 -17.84 13.42
N GLY A 189 5.72 -17.85 14.75
CA GLY A 189 6.32 -19.00 15.43
C GLY A 189 5.51 -20.31 15.40
N ASP A 190 4.19 -20.23 15.16
CA ASP A 190 3.31 -21.41 15.15
C ASP A 190 3.05 -21.98 13.74
N ASN A 191 3.25 -21.14 12.70
CA ASN A 191 2.82 -21.36 11.31
C ASN A 191 1.32 -21.72 11.17
N TRP A 192 0.70 -21.34 10.05
CA TRP A 192 -0.76 -21.48 9.91
C TRP A 192 -1.11 -22.26 8.65
N SER A 193 -2.08 -23.17 8.79
CA SER A 193 -2.73 -23.77 7.63
C SER A 193 -3.76 -22.82 7.06
N VAL A 194 -3.93 -22.80 5.74
CA VAL A 194 -4.87 -21.88 5.06
C VAL A 194 -6.32 -22.15 5.51
N PHE A 195 -6.69 -23.42 5.60
CA PHE A 195 -7.99 -23.88 6.05
C PHE A 195 -7.85 -24.77 7.28
N ARG A 196 -8.42 -24.33 8.40
CA ARG A 196 -8.45 -25.08 9.66
C ARG A 196 -9.87 -25.44 10.00
N THR A 197 -10.18 -26.73 9.98
CA THR A 197 -11.54 -27.25 10.20
C THR A 197 -11.55 -28.22 11.38
N PHE A 198 -11.39 -27.72 12.61
CA PHE A 198 -11.34 -28.56 13.82
C PHE A 198 -12.76 -28.83 14.35
N MET A 199 -13.62 -29.28 13.45
CA MET A 199 -15.03 -29.60 13.66
C MET A 199 -15.49 -30.58 12.57
N PRO A 200 -16.62 -31.30 12.77
CA PRO A 200 -17.26 -32.08 11.72
C PRO A 200 -17.52 -31.31 10.43
N VAL A 201 -16.96 -31.82 9.34
CA VAL A 201 -17.26 -31.40 7.97
C VAL A 201 -17.63 -32.63 7.16
N LYS A 202 -18.81 -32.65 6.54
CA LYS A 202 -19.24 -33.80 5.72
C LYS A 202 -18.58 -33.79 4.35
N ALA A 203 -18.56 -32.64 3.67
CA ALA A 203 -17.91 -32.47 2.38
C ALA A 203 -17.03 -31.22 2.38
N PHE A 204 -15.80 -31.34 1.86
CA PHE A 204 -14.93 -30.21 1.59
C PHE A 204 -14.46 -30.26 0.13
N ASN A 205 -14.97 -29.35 -0.69
CA ASN A 205 -14.64 -29.25 -2.11
C ASN A 205 -13.67 -28.07 -2.34
N ILE A 206 -12.46 -28.39 -2.75
CA ILE A 206 -11.41 -27.45 -3.11
C ILE A 206 -11.09 -27.68 -4.58
N THR A 207 -11.70 -26.90 -5.47
CA THR A 207 -11.63 -27.16 -6.91
C THR A 207 -11.29 -25.94 -7.75
N ASP A 208 -10.50 -26.09 -8.81
CA ASP A 208 -10.22 -25.01 -9.77
C ASP A 208 -9.49 -23.80 -9.16
N ASN A 209 -8.70 -23.98 -8.09
CA ASN A 209 -8.02 -22.86 -7.42
C ASN A 209 -6.53 -22.77 -7.79
N MET A 210 -5.97 -21.57 -7.62
CA MET A 210 -4.54 -21.29 -7.67
C MET A 210 -4.02 -20.95 -6.27
N PHE A 211 -2.99 -21.66 -5.81
CA PHE A 211 -2.32 -21.42 -4.53
C PHE A 211 -0.84 -21.11 -4.80
N TYR A 212 -0.40 -19.89 -4.52
CA TYR A 212 0.98 -19.43 -4.77
C TYR A 212 1.39 -18.31 -3.80
N ASP A 213 2.67 -18.00 -3.71
CA ASP A 213 3.21 -16.91 -2.86
C ASP A 213 2.78 -17.00 -1.37
N MET A 214 2.88 -18.19 -0.76
CA MET A 214 2.58 -18.40 0.66
C MET A 214 3.68 -19.20 1.40
N PRO A 215 4.90 -18.63 1.53
CA PRO A 215 6.10 -19.37 1.93
C PRO A 215 6.16 -19.80 3.41
N TYR A 216 5.29 -19.28 4.28
CA TYR A 216 5.21 -19.69 5.71
C TYR A 216 3.98 -20.55 6.01
N THR A 217 3.31 -21.06 4.98
CA THR A 217 2.14 -21.92 5.14
C THR A 217 2.56 -23.28 5.71
N LYS A 218 1.82 -23.76 6.72
CA LYS A 218 2.03 -25.09 7.31
C LYS A 218 1.40 -26.22 6.49
N GLY A 219 0.23 -25.95 5.91
CA GLY A 219 -0.56 -26.85 5.09
C GLY A 219 -1.68 -26.06 4.40
N LEU A 220 -2.23 -26.54 3.28
CA LEU A 220 -3.45 -25.93 2.77
C LEU A 220 -4.63 -26.24 3.69
N TRP A 221 -4.73 -27.48 4.15
CA TRP A 221 -5.80 -27.91 5.03
C TRP A 221 -5.28 -28.65 6.25
N GLU A 222 -5.87 -28.35 7.42
CA GLU A 222 -5.64 -29.07 8.67
C GLU A 222 -6.97 -29.36 9.41
N THR A 223 -7.10 -30.58 9.92
CA THR A 223 -8.13 -30.94 10.91
C THR A 223 -7.52 -31.60 12.16
N ARG A 224 -8.16 -31.42 13.32
CA ARG A 224 -7.71 -31.93 14.63
C ARG A 224 -8.81 -32.53 15.50
N ASN A 225 -10.06 -32.53 15.02
CA ASN A 225 -11.19 -32.99 15.80
C ASN A 225 -11.70 -34.28 15.18
N ARG A 226 -11.23 -35.42 15.69
CA ARG A 226 -11.61 -36.74 15.18
C ARG A 226 -13.10 -36.94 15.34
N THR A 227 -13.83 -36.79 14.25
CA THR A 227 -15.27 -37.00 14.21
C THR A 227 -15.62 -38.47 14.06
N GLU A 228 -16.77 -38.90 14.59
CA GLU A 228 -17.28 -40.25 14.32
C GLU A 228 -17.77 -40.41 12.86
N THR A 229 -18.03 -39.29 12.18
CA THR A 229 -18.53 -39.25 10.80
C THR A 229 -17.40 -39.12 9.78
N ALA A 230 -17.53 -39.87 8.68
CA ALA A 230 -16.61 -39.79 7.55
C ALA A 230 -16.78 -38.48 6.78
N THR A 231 -15.66 -37.89 6.38
CA THR A 231 -15.56 -36.69 5.54
C THR A 231 -15.16 -37.08 4.13
N THR A 232 -15.80 -36.44 3.13
CA THR A 232 -15.36 -36.50 1.74
C THR A 232 -14.64 -35.21 1.38
N VAL A 233 -13.36 -35.29 1.04
CA VAL A 233 -12.58 -34.17 0.52
C VAL A 233 -12.42 -34.36 -0.98
N THR A 234 -12.80 -33.36 -1.76
CA THR A 234 -12.52 -33.29 -3.20
C THR A 234 -11.49 -32.21 -3.43
N PHE A 235 -10.30 -32.59 -3.88
CA PHE A 235 -9.22 -31.68 -4.23
C PHE A 235 -8.92 -31.86 -5.72
N ALA A 236 -9.53 -31.05 -6.58
CA ALA A 236 -9.45 -31.28 -8.03
C ALA A 236 -9.14 -30.04 -8.84
N ASN A 237 -8.39 -30.19 -9.94
CA ASN A 237 -8.10 -29.11 -10.87
C ASN A 237 -7.42 -27.91 -10.18
N ASN A 238 -6.61 -28.11 -9.13
CA ASN A 238 -5.92 -27.01 -8.46
C ASN A 238 -4.49 -26.87 -8.99
N PHE A 239 -3.96 -25.64 -8.95
CA PHE A 239 -2.54 -25.37 -9.08
C PHE A 239 -1.98 -25.06 -7.70
N VAL A 240 -0.99 -25.84 -7.26
CA VAL A 240 -0.34 -25.70 -5.97
C VAL A 240 1.14 -25.43 -6.19
N LEU A 241 1.51 -24.17 -6.07
CA LEU A 241 2.89 -23.69 -6.11
C LEU A 241 3.32 -23.27 -4.72
N LEU A 242 3.59 -24.27 -3.88
CA LEU A 242 3.97 -24.08 -2.48
C LEU A 242 5.25 -24.85 -2.20
N GLY A 243 6.12 -24.23 -1.41
CA GLY A 243 7.34 -24.82 -0.90
C GLY A 243 7.59 -24.37 0.54
N GLU A 244 8.16 -25.25 1.36
CA GLU A 244 8.48 -25.03 2.76
C GLU A 244 9.82 -24.32 2.98
N ASN A 245 9.87 -23.36 3.91
CA ASN A 245 11.11 -22.97 4.56
C ASN A 245 11.45 -23.95 5.68
N LYS A 246 12.42 -24.86 5.46
CA LYS A 246 12.81 -25.91 6.42
C LYS A 246 13.39 -25.38 7.74
N VAL A 247 13.89 -24.15 7.80
CA VAL A 247 14.30 -23.52 9.07
C VAL A 247 13.11 -23.44 10.03
N MET A 248 11.91 -23.22 9.48
CA MET A 248 10.69 -23.06 10.26
C MET A 248 9.99 -24.39 10.55
N HIS A 249 10.19 -25.43 9.74
CA HIS A 249 9.56 -26.73 9.95
C HIS A 249 10.43 -27.88 9.42
N PRO A 250 11.16 -28.60 10.29
CA PRO A 250 12.16 -29.59 9.86
C PRO A 250 11.57 -30.91 9.35
N GLN A 251 10.24 -31.08 9.35
CA GLN A 251 9.55 -32.34 9.04
C GLN A 251 8.83 -32.39 7.69
N GLY A 252 8.91 -31.35 6.84
CA GLY A 252 8.18 -31.33 5.58
C GLY A 252 6.80 -30.66 5.68
N PHE A 253 6.35 -30.02 4.60
CA PHE A 253 4.99 -29.52 4.43
C PHE A 253 4.01 -30.67 4.09
N THR A 254 2.75 -30.56 4.51
CA THR A 254 1.67 -31.47 4.08
C THR A 254 0.50 -30.68 3.53
N VAL A 255 0.16 -30.86 2.25
CA VAL A 255 -0.90 -30.09 1.57
C VAL A 255 -2.24 -30.30 2.28
N LEU A 256 -2.66 -31.57 2.45
CA LEU A 256 -3.91 -31.98 3.08
C LEU A 256 -3.59 -32.77 4.36
N GLY A 257 -3.39 -32.06 5.46
CA GLY A 257 -2.98 -32.62 6.75
C GLY A 257 -4.16 -33.05 7.62
N ALA A 258 -4.34 -34.36 7.79
CA ALA A 258 -5.42 -34.91 8.63
C ALA A 258 -4.92 -35.86 9.71
N ALA A 259 -3.87 -36.66 9.45
CA ALA A 259 -3.41 -37.73 10.35
C ALA A 259 -4.59 -38.59 10.88
N GLY A 260 -4.50 -39.09 12.11
CA GLY A 260 -5.61 -39.75 12.83
C GLY A 260 -6.74 -38.83 13.31
N ASN A 261 -6.81 -37.57 12.85
CA ASN A 261 -7.79 -36.58 13.34
C ASN A 261 -9.04 -36.45 12.46
N ILE A 262 -9.22 -37.33 11.48
CA ILE A 262 -10.40 -37.37 10.61
C ILE A 262 -11.21 -38.64 10.89
N GLY A 263 -12.51 -38.63 10.57
CA GLY A 263 -13.36 -39.79 10.82
C GLY A 263 -12.95 -41.03 10.02
N THR A 264 -13.06 -42.20 10.63
CA THR A 264 -12.74 -43.48 9.99
C THR A 264 -13.56 -43.65 8.70
N GLY A 265 -12.92 -44.10 7.63
CA GLY A 265 -13.57 -44.29 6.32
C GLY A 265 -13.76 -43.00 5.52
N SER A 266 -13.18 -41.88 5.96
CA SER A 266 -13.08 -40.66 5.16
C SER A 266 -12.33 -40.89 3.84
N SER A 267 -12.66 -40.09 2.83
CA SER A 267 -12.05 -40.20 1.50
C SER A 267 -11.45 -38.86 1.05
N LEU A 268 -10.24 -38.91 0.51
CA LEU A 268 -9.58 -37.80 -0.18
C LEU A 268 -9.53 -38.14 -1.67
N ASN A 269 -10.27 -37.38 -2.47
CA ASN A 269 -10.39 -37.52 -3.91
C ASN A 269 -9.53 -36.45 -4.58
N ILE A 270 -8.39 -36.85 -5.14
CA ILE A 270 -7.34 -35.94 -5.61
C ILE A 270 -7.16 -36.12 -7.13
N TYR A 271 -7.68 -35.18 -7.92
CA TYR A 271 -7.76 -35.34 -9.38
C TYR A 271 -7.23 -34.13 -10.15
N ASN A 272 -6.50 -34.36 -11.24
CA ASN A 272 -6.17 -33.30 -12.20
C ASN A 272 -5.42 -32.09 -11.61
N ASN A 273 -4.71 -32.23 -10.49
CA ASN A 273 -4.01 -31.11 -9.88
C ASN A 273 -2.61 -30.96 -10.48
N LEU A 274 -2.07 -29.74 -10.44
CA LEU A 274 -0.69 -29.43 -10.76
C LEU A 274 0.04 -29.07 -9.46
N PHE A 275 0.89 -29.99 -8.96
CA PHE A 275 1.74 -29.80 -7.79
C PHE A 275 3.16 -29.48 -8.25
N VAL A 276 3.57 -28.22 -8.10
CA VAL A 276 4.85 -27.72 -8.63
C VAL A 276 5.60 -27.03 -7.50
N GLY A 277 6.90 -27.27 -7.38
CA GLY A 277 7.73 -26.53 -6.44
C GLY A 277 8.23 -25.19 -7.00
N PRO A 278 8.58 -24.23 -6.15
CA PRO A 278 9.19 -22.99 -6.60
C PRO A 278 10.57 -23.23 -7.23
N SER A 279 10.88 -22.49 -8.30
CA SER A 279 12.19 -22.49 -8.95
C SER A 279 13.05 -21.30 -8.53
N GLU A 280 14.37 -21.40 -8.69
CA GLU A 280 15.31 -20.33 -8.33
C GLU A 280 15.12 -19.07 -9.18
N GLY A 281 15.05 -17.91 -8.54
CA GLY A 281 14.84 -16.63 -9.23
C GLY A 281 13.38 -16.29 -9.54
N TYR A 282 12.44 -17.17 -9.18
CA TYR A 282 11.00 -16.94 -9.30
C TYR A 282 10.44 -16.66 -7.89
N THR A 283 9.64 -15.61 -7.73
CA THR A 283 9.20 -15.08 -6.44
C THR A 283 8.46 -16.11 -5.60
N LEU A 284 9.20 -16.72 -4.68
CA LEU A 284 8.79 -17.40 -3.45
C LEU A 284 10.11 -17.65 -2.71
N LEU A 285 10.26 -17.12 -1.48
CA LEU A 285 11.47 -17.12 -0.62
C LEU A 285 12.39 -18.35 -0.78
N LYS A 286 13.18 -18.43 -1.85
CA LYS A 286 14.28 -19.37 -1.99
C LYS A 286 15.54 -18.64 -1.55
N ASP A 287 15.76 -18.61 -0.24
CA ASP A 287 17.09 -18.34 0.28
C ASP A 287 17.87 -19.66 0.38
N GLU A 288 19.15 -19.55 0.73
CA GLU A 288 20.06 -20.70 0.89
C GLU A 288 19.61 -21.72 1.96
N ASN A 289 18.63 -21.38 2.81
CA ASN A 289 18.10 -22.21 3.89
C ASN A 289 16.70 -22.76 3.59
N SER A 290 16.08 -22.38 2.48
CA SER A 290 14.85 -23.00 1.99
C SER A 290 15.16 -24.35 1.36
N PHE A 291 14.61 -25.42 1.93
CA PHE A 291 14.78 -26.78 1.41
C PHE A 291 13.39 -27.37 1.14
N TYR A 292 13.12 -27.67 -0.12
CA TYR A 292 11.78 -28.05 -0.56
C TYR A 292 11.56 -29.57 -0.67
N THR A 293 12.34 -30.41 0.01
CA THR A 293 12.33 -31.87 -0.20
C THR A 293 11.41 -32.60 0.80
N ASP A 294 10.72 -33.65 0.34
CA ASP A 294 9.83 -34.55 1.11
C ASP A 294 8.44 -33.98 1.48
N THR A 295 7.93 -33.03 0.68
CA THR A 295 6.58 -32.51 0.84
C THR A 295 5.53 -33.59 0.53
N LYS A 296 4.56 -33.78 1.43
CA LYS A 296 3.49 -34.77 1.27
C LYS A 296 2.22 -34.13 0.74
N ILE A 297 1.53 -34.80 -0.18
CA ILE A 297 0.16 -34.40 -0.57
C ILE A 297 -0.79 -34.61 0.61
N THR A 298 -0.70 -35.73 1.32
CA THR A 298 -1.53 -36.01 2.49
C THR A 298 -0.88 -37.00 3.45
N ASN A 299 -1.42 -37.08 4.68
CA ASN A 299 -1.02 -38.02 5.72
C ASN A 299 -2.22 -38.64 6.46
N ILE A 300 -3.39 -38.70 5.83
CA ILE A 300 -4.61 -39.27 6.44
C ILE A 300 -4.37 -40.69 7.00
N GLU A 301 -4.89 -40.96 8.20
CA GLU A 301 -4.94 -42.31 8.80
C GLU A 301 -6.35 -42.90 8.75
N ASP A 302 -6.45 -44.24 8.68
CA ASP A 302 -7.70 -45.01 8.69
C ASP A 302 -8.74 -44.56 7.62
N GLY A 303 -8.27 -44.05 6.48
CA GLY A 303 -9.08 -43.54 5.37
C GLY A 303 -8.64 -44.03 3.99
N TYR A 304 -9.27 -43.47 2.95
CA TYR A 304 -9.00 -43.78 1.54
C TYR A 304 -8.46 -42.55 0.80
N VAL A 305 -7.41 -42.75 0.01
CA VAL A 305 -6.87 -41.73 -0.89
C VAL A 305 -7.02 -42.22 -2.33
N ILE A 306 -7.81 -41.50 -3.12
CA ILE A 306 -8.08 -41.83 -4.53
C ILE A 306 -7.41 -40.77 -5.39
N THR A 307 -6.57 -41.19 -6.33
CA THR A 307 -5.74 -40.30 -7.18
C THR A 307 -5.91 -40.64 -8.65
N ASN A 308 -5.90 -39.61 -9.52
CA ASN A 308 -5.91 -39.75 -10.98
C ASN A 308 -5.48 -38.43 -11.67
N ASN A 309 -4.70 -38.52 -12.75
CA ASN A 309 -4.27 -37.41 -13.62
C ASN A 309 -3.65 -36.19 -12.92
N ASN A 310 -3.03 -36.35 -11.75
CA ASN A 310 -2.25 -35.29 -11.12
C ASN A 310 -0.86 -35.18 -11.78
N VAL A 311 -0.31 -33.98 -11.89
CA VAL A 311 1.07 -33.72 -12.31
C VAL A 311 1.87 -33.30 -11.08
N ILE A 312 2.96 -34.02 -10.80
CA ILE A 312 3.73 -33.84 -9.56
C ILE A 312 5.20 -33.57 -9.87
N ASP A 313 5.69 -32.44 -9.38
CA ASP A 313 7.12 -32.16 -9.30
C ASP A 313 7.78 -33.01 -8.20
N ASN A 314 8.43 -34.09 -8.62
CA ASN A 314 9.09 -35.03 -7.70
C ASN A 314 10.40 -34.48 -7.08
N GLU A 315 10.90 -33.33 -7.53
CA GLU A 315 12.03 -32.68 -6.86
C GLU A 315 11.61 -32.05 -5.53
N THR A 316 10.34 -31.63 -5.46
CA THR A 316 9.75 -30.93 -4.32
C THR A 316 8.80 -31.82 -3.52
N TYR A 317 7.91 -32.51 -4.22
CA TYR A 317 6.91 -33.37 -3.63
C TYR A 317 7.38 -34.82 -3.60
N ARG A 318 6.95 -35.54 -2.57
CA ARG A 318 7.10 -36.99 -2.52
C ARG A 318 6.37 -37.62 -3.71
N SER A 319 7.06 -38.55 -4.39
CA SER A 319 6.47 -39.30 -5.49
C SER A 319 5.21 -40.04 -5.05
N LEU A 320 4.27 -40.29 -5.96
CA LEU A 320 3.04 -41.05 -5.61
C LEU A 320 3.32 -42.47 -5.16
N THR A 321 4.40 -43.08 -5.67
CA THR A 321 4.83 -44.43 -5.25
C THR A 321 5.26 -44.41 -3.78
N ASP A 322 6.05 -43.41 -3.40
CA ASP A 322 6.51 -43.25 -2.02
C ASP A 322 5.38 -42.80 -1.09
N LEU A 323 4.47 -41.95 -1.57
CA LEU A 323 3.27 -41.55 -0.84
C LEU A 323 2.37 -42.75 -0.56
N SER A 324 2.14 -43.60 -1.55
CA SER A 324 1.32 -44.82 -1.40
C SER A 324 1.94 -45.78 -0.37
N THR A 325 3.26 -45.96 -0.44
CA THR A 325 4.02 -46.79 0.51
C THR A 325 3.92 -46.25 1.94
N TYR A 326 4.05 -44.94 2.09
CA TYR A 326 3.91 -44.25 3.37
C TYR A 326 2.51 -44.35 3.96
N LEU A 327 1.47 -44.10 3.15
CA LEU A 327 0.09 -44.20 3.61
C LEU A 327 -0.26 -45.61 4.10
N LEU A 328 0.22 -46.64 3.39
CA LEU A 328 0.00 -48.03 3.75
C LEU A 328 0.74 -48.42 5.05
N ASN A 329 2.03 -48.10 5.13
CA ASN A 329 2.90 -48.60 6.19
C ASN A 329 2.84 -47.76 7.48
N GLU A 330 2.73 -46.44 7.36
CA GLU A 330 2.79 -45.51 8.48
C GLU A 330 1.41 -44.99 8.90
N CYS A 331 0.50 -44.79 7.94
CA CYS A 331 -0.82 -44.21 8.23
C CYS A 331 -1.96 -45.23 8.33
N ARG A 332 -1.75 -46.51 7.97
CA ARG A 332 -2.81 -47.54 7.88
C ARG A 332 -3.95 -47.14 6.92
N SER A 333 -3.65 -46.36 5.90
CA SER A 333 -4.60 -45.88 4.90
C SER A 333 -4.38 -46.58 3.57
N ALA A 334 -5.46 -46.77 2.81
CA ALA A 334 -5.39 -47.33 1.46
C ALA A 334 -5.22 -46.20 0.44
N ALA A 335 -4.12 -46.22 -0.31
CA ALA A 335 -3.97 -45.44 -1.53
C ALA A 335 -4.50 -46.25 -2.73
N MET A 336 -5.42 -45.67 -3.49
CA MET A 336 -6.07 -46.26 -4.66
C MET A 336 -5.77 -45.39 -5.90
N PRO A 337 -4.56 -45.48 -6.47
CA PRO A 337 -4.26 -44.83 -7.74
C PRO A 337 -5.10 -45.45 -8.86
N MET A 338 -5.89 -44.63 -9.55
CA MET A 338 -6.77 -45.07 -10.64
C MET A 338 -6.09 -45.07 -12.02
N GLY A 339 -4.80 -44.68 -12.06
CA GLY A 339 -4.00 -44.52 -13.27
C GLY A 339 -3.92 -43.06 -13.71
N GLY A 340 -2.99 -42.76 -14.63
CA GLY A 340 -2.92 -41.46 -15.32
C GLY A 340 -2.24 -40.32 -14.57
N ASP A 341 -1.87 -40.49 -13.31
CA ASP A 341 -0.96 -39.55 -12.64
C ASP A 341 0.42 -39.52 -13.33
N MET A 342 1.01 -38.34 -13.38
CA MET A 342 2.23 -38.02 -14.11
C MET A 342 3.20 -37.25 -13.23
N THR A 343 4.45 -37.23 -13.64
CA THR A 343 5.49 -36.38 -13.08
C THR A 343 5.64 -35.13 -13.92
N LEU A 344 6.11 -34.04 -13.33
CA LEU A 344 6.40 -32.82 -14.09
C LEU A 344 7.44 -33.08 -15.20
N ALA A 345 8.38 -34.00 -14.95
CA ALA A 345 9.40 -34.43 -15.91
C ALA A 345 8.84 -35.15 -17.15
N ASP A 346 7.60 -35.65 -17.10
CA ASP A 346 6.93 -36.22 -18.28
C ASP A 346 6.54 -35.14 -19.31
N PHE A 347 6.64 -33.85 -18.94
CA PHE A 347 6.40 -32.70 -19.81
C PHE A 347 7.72 -32.02 -20.18
N ALA A 348 8.39 -32.52 -21.22
CA ALA A 348 9.70 -32.03 -21.65
C ALA A 348 9.72 -30.53 -22.03
N ASP A 349 8.58 -29.98 -22.44
CA ASP A 349 8.43 -28.55 -22.80
C ASP A 349 8.09 -27.67 -21.57
N PHE A 350 8.01 -28.25 -20.37
CA PHE A 350 7.82 -27.48 -19.15
C PHE A 350 9.01 -26.54 -18.92
N THR A 351 8.75 -25.25 -18.73
CA THR A 351 9.78 -24.24 -18.49
C THR A 351 9.23 -23.06 -17.69
N TRP A 352 10.08 -22.52 -16.83
CA TRP A 352 9.83 -21.32 -16.05
C TRP A 352 10.12 -20.02 -16.82
N THR A 353 10.70 -20.10 -18.02
CA THR A 353 10.95 -18.92 -18.86
C THR A 353 9.64 -18.24 -19.22
N THR A 354 9.58 -16.91 -19.09
CA THR A 354 8.48 -16.06 -19.53
C THR A 354 8.00 -16.44 -20.93
N GLY A 355 6.69 -16.63 -21.07
CA GLY A 355 6.04 -17.03 -22.32
C GLY A 355 6.25 -18.49 -22.71
N GLY A 356 6.84 -19.30 -21.83
CA GLY A 356 7.02 -20.74 -22.04
C GLY A 356 5.81 -21.53 -21.55
N THR A 357 5.90 -22.18 -20.39
CA THR A 357 4.70 -22.80 -19.77
C THR A 357 3.78 -21.76 -19.16
N PHE A 358 4.37 -20.80 -18.44
CA PHE A 358 3.66 -19.70 -17.81
C PHE A 358 3.95 -18.38 -18.53
N GLN A 359 3.03 -17.42 -18.45
CA GLN A 359 3.25 -16.08 -18.99
C GLN A 359 4.49 -15.43 -18.37
N ASP A 360 4.50 -15.23 -17.05
CA ASP A 360 5.64 -14.66 -16.33
C ASP A 360 5.62 -15.10 -14.87
N ALA A 361 6.21 -16.28 -14.61
CA ALA A 361 6.27 -16.82 -13.26
C ALA A 361 7.09 -15.95 -12.30
N SER A 362 8.01 -15.11 -12.78
CA SER A 362 8.82 -14.23 -11.92
C SER A 362 8.02 -13.06 -11.35
N LYS A 363 6.84 -12.82 -11.94
CA LYS A 363 5.87 -11.79 -11.55
C LYS A 363 4.56 -12.39 -11.06
N ASN A 364 4.56 -13.66 -10.64
CA ASN A 364 3.36 -14.39 -10.20
C ASN A 364 2.25 -14.55 -11.27
N MET A 365 2.60 -14.48 -12.56
CA MET A 365 1.64 -14.61 -13.66
C MET A 365 1.66 -16.03 -14.23
N TYR A 366 0.92 -16.91 -13.57
CA TYR A 366 0.84 -18.33 -13.89
C TYR A 366 -0.26 -18.67 -14.90
N TYR A 367 -0.47 -17.81 -15.90
CA TYR A 367 -1.36 -18.11 -17.02
C TYR A 367 -0.77 -19.20 -17.91
N ILE A 368 -1.61 -20.05 -18.49
CA ILE A 368 -1.26 -21.17 -19.35
C ILE A 368 -2.05 -21.04 -20.65
N LEU A 369 -1.42 -21.23 -21.81
CA LEU A 369 -2.15 -21.18 -23.08
C LEU A 369 -3.16 -22.33 -23.20
N ASN A 370 -4.32 -22.09 -23.79
CA ASN A 370 -5.30 -23.13 -24.15
C ASN A 370 -4.73 -24.18 -25.12
N SER A 371 -3.66 -23.85 -25.85
CA SER A 371 -2.90 -24.79 -26.69
C SER A 371 -2.04 -25.77 -25.89
N ASN A 372 -1.84 -25.55 -24.59
CA ASN A 372 -1.07 -26.46 -23.73
C ASN A 372 -1.77 -27.82 -23.62
N PRO A 373 -1.05 -28.96 -23.73
CA PRO A 373 -1.62 -30.30 -23.64
C PRO A 373 -2.46 -30.57 -22.38
N TRP A 374 -2.11 -29.93 -21.26
CA TRP A 374 -2.84 -30.05 -19.99
C TRP A 374 -4.31 -29.63 -20.09
N LYS A 375 -4.66 -28.76 -21.04
CA LYS A 375 -6.04 -28.28 -21.24
C LYS A 375 -7.03 -29.39 -21.58
N THR A 376 -6.55 -30.49 -22.16
CA THR A 376 -7.40 -31.61 -22.62
C THR A 376 -7.07 -32.94 -21.94
N ALA A 377 -6.08 -32.95 -21.07
CA ALA A 377 -5.54 -34.15 -20.45
C ALA A 377 -6.23 -34.53 -19.12
N GLY A 378 -7.28 -33.84 -18.68
CA GLY A 378 -7.92 -34.13 -17.39
C GLY A 378 -8.79 -35.40 -17.39
N TYR A 379 -8.90 -36.03 -16.22
CA TYR A 379 -9.78 -37.17 -15.93
C TYR A 379 -11.19 -36.72 -15.53
N ASP A 380 -12.22 -37.34 -16.12
CA ASP A 380 -13.64 -37.11 -15.81
C ASP A 380 -14.08 -37.81 -14.52
N TYR A 381 -13.66 -37.28 -13.38
CA TYR A 381 -13.98 -37.86 -12.08
C TYR A 381 -15.46 -37.69 -11.66
N LYS A 382 -16.23 -36.82 -12.34
CA LYS A 382 -17.67 -36.67 -12.08
C LYS A 382 -18.52 -37.57 -12.98
N ASN A 383 -17.92 -38.30 -13.93
CA ASN A 383 -18.58 -39.17 -14.89
C ASN A 383 -19.75 -38.47 -15.63
N ASN A 384 -19.52 -37.23 -16.06
CA ASN A 384 -20.56 -36.40 -16.68
C ASN A 384 -20.31 -36.13 -18.18
N GLY A 385 -19.25 -36.68 -18.77
CA GLY A 385 -18.90 -36.51 -20.18
C GLY A 385 -18.36 -35.12 -20.52
N GLY A 386 -17.94 -34.33 -19.53
CA GLY A 386 -17.35 -33.00 -19.74
C GLY A 386 -15.90 -33.04 -20.23
N THR A 387 -15.40 -31.92 -20.75
CA THR A 387 -13.97 -31.72 -21.00
C THR A 387 -13.28 -31.36 -19.70
N TYR A 388 -12.24 -32.11 -19.33
CA TYR A 388 -11.44 -31.87 -18.13
C TYR A 388 -10.02 -31.42 -18.50
N TYR A 389 -9.40 -30.71 -17.56
CA TYR A 389 -8.10 -30.09 -17.70
C TYR A 389 -7.31 -30.34 -16.41
N ILE A 390 -5.97 -30.32 -16.54
CA ILE A 390 -5.05 -30.39 -15.40
C ILE A 390 -4.76 -28.97 -14.91
N GLY A 391 -4.69 -28.76 -13.60
CA GLY A 391 -4.66 -27.42 -13.01
C GLY A 391 -6.01 -26.70 -13.13
N PRO A 392 -6.07 -25.41 -12.81
CA PRO A 392 -7.33 -24.68 -12.68
C PRO A 392 -7.76 -24.02 -13.99
N SER A 393 -9.07 -23.96 -14.24
CA SER A 393 -9.62 -23.31 -15.44
C SER A 393 -9.24 -21.85 -15.54
N ILE A 394 -9.15 -21.16 -14.41
CA ILE A 394 -8.81 -19.73 -14.31
C ILE A 394 -7.38 -19.40 -14.73
N ALA A 395 -6.49 -20.39 -14.88
CA ALA A 395 -5.15 -20.17 -15.41
C ALA A 395 -5.12 -20.16 -16.95
N TYR A 396 -6.11 -20.74 -17.62
CA TYR A 396 -6.04 -20.95 -19.07
C TYR A 396 -6.51 -19.73 -19.87
N VAL A 397 -5.67 -19.28 -20.81
CA VAL A 397 -5.92 -18.12 -21.70
C VAL A 397 -5.68 -18.50 -23.17
N ASP A 398 -6.35 -17.83 -24.10
CA ASP A 398 -6.12 -18.07 -25.54
C ASP A 398 -4.76 -17.57 -26.00
N GLU A 399 -4.38 -16.40 -25.50
CA GLU A 399 -3.09 -15.75 -25.74
C GLU A 399 -2.59 -15.17 -24.41
N PHE A 400 -1.27 -15.11 -24.23
CA PHE A 400 -0.73 -14.44 -23.05
C PHE A 400 -1.00 -12.93 -23.14
N PRO A 401 -1.38 -12.27 -22.03
CA PRO A 401 -1.45 -10.82 -21.97
C PRO A 401 -0.14 -10.18 -22.48
N THR A 402 -0.27 -9.16 -23.31
CA THR A 402 0.88 -8.49 -23.93
C THR A 402 1.39 -7.40 -22.98
N PRO A 403 2.65 -7.47 -22.50
CA PRO A 403 3.21 -6.41 -21.68
C PRO A 403 3.21 -5.07 -22.42
N ALA A 404 3.04 -3.99 -21.68
CA ALA A 404 3.11 -2.61 -22.16
C ALA A 404 4.04 -1.80 -21.25
N SER A 405 4.81 -0.90 -21.83
CA SER A 405 5.65 0.06 -21.12
C SER A 405 4.96 1.41 -21.05
N VAL A 406 5.09 2.12 -19.93
CA VAL A 406 4.61 3.50 -19.79
C VAL A 406 5.81 4.40 -19.56
N ASN A 407 6.22 5.13 -20.59
CA ASN A 407 7.37 6.03 -20.55
C ASN A 407 6.88 7.47 -20.54
N VAL A 408 7.12 8.18 -19.44
CA VAL A 408 6.80 9.60 -19.30
C VAL A 408 8.10 10.39 -19.31
N ASN A 409 8.27 11.22 -20.32
CA ASN A 409 9.38 12.16 -20.45
C ASN A 409 8.92 13.54 -20.00
N ILE A 410 9.80 14.25 -19.28
CA ILE A 410 9.63 15.66 -18.98
C ILE A 410 10.61 16.45 -19.86
N ASP A 411 10.06 17.29 -20.73
CA ASP A 411 10.81 18.31 -21.47
C ASP A 411 10.73 19.61 -20.66
N GLY A 412 11.64 19.74 -19.70
CA GLY A 412 11.63 20.79 -18.70
C GLY A 412 12.61 20.52 -17.56
N PRO A 413 12.48 21.27 -16.45
CA PRO A 413 13.39 21.11 -15.31
C PRO A 413 13.33 19.71 -14.69
N SER A 414 14.50 19.23 -14.24
CA SER A 414 14.67 17.87 -13.72
C SER A 414 13.94 17.59 -12.40
N TYR A 415 13.53 18.64 -11.68
CA TYR A 415 12.80 18.51 -10.41
C TYR A 415 11.29 18.31 -10.60
N ILE A 416 10.76 18.43 -11.83
CA ILE A 416 9.37 18.09 -12.12
C ILE A 416 9.20 16.57 -11.99
N THR A 417 8.13 16.16 -11.30
CA THR A 417 7.86 14.75 -11.03
C THR A 417 6.54 14.33 -11.67
N TYR A 418 6.33 13.02 -11.82
CA TYR A 418 5.06 12.46 -12.24
C TYR A 418 4.71 11.21 -11.42
N SER A 419 3.43 10.84 -11.42
CA SER A 419 2.93 9.59 -10.85
C SER A 419 2.01 8.87 -11.83
N ILE A 420 1.92 7.55 -11.69
CA ILE A 420 1.02 6.69 -12.47
C ILE A 420 0.14 5.93 -11.47
N SER A 421 -1.17 5.93 -11.72
CA SER A 421 -2.16 5.25 -10.87
C SER A 421 -3.12 4.39 -11.70
N PRO A 422 -3.30 3.09 -11.38
CA PRO A 422 -2.57 2.35 -10.36
C PRO A 422 -1.10 2.16 -10.75
N GLU A 423 -0.22 2.18 -9.76
CA GLU A 423 1.17 1.77 -9.92
C GLU A 423 1.22 0.24 -10.03
N LYS A 424 1.87 -0.29 -11.07
CA LYS A 424 2.04 -1.73 -11.27
C LYS A 424 3.49 -2.06 -11.60
N ASP A 425 3.97 -3.21 -11.13
CA ASP A 425 5.30 -3.72 -11.48
C ASP A 425 5.44 -4.00 -12.98
N VAL A 426 4.34 -4.36 -13.64
CA VAL A 426 4.23 -4.57 -15.09
C VAL A 426 2.83 -4.13 -15.53
N TYR A 427 2.77 -3.35 -16.61
CA TYR A 427 1.51 -3.01 -17.26
C TYR A 427 1.23 -3.95 -18.42
N TYR A 428 -0.04 -4.15 -18.73
CA TYR A 428 -0.49 -4.97 -19.84
C TYR A 428 -1.44 -4.18 -20.74
N VAL A 429 -1.49 -4.58 -22.02
CA VAL A 429 -2.51 -4.10 -22.94
C VAL A 429 -3.91 -4.37 -22.34
N GLY A 430 -4.74 -3.34 -22.30
CA GLY A 430 -6.05 -3.33 -21.65
C GLY A 430 -6.06 -2.61 -20.29
N ASP A 431 -4.91 -2.40 -19.65
CA ASP A 431 -4.84 -1.69 -18.38
C ASP A 431 -5.32 -0.24 -18.50
N GLU A 432 -6.16 0.18 -17.57
CA GLU A 432 -6.51 1.59 -17.39
C GLU A 432 -5.57 2.24 -16.38
N ILE A 433 -4.92 3.32 -16.80
CA ILE A 433 -3.96 4.08 -15.99
C ILE A 433 -4.25 5.57 -16.05
N THR A 434 -3.85 6.27 -14.99
CA THR A 434 -3.87 7.73 -14.89
C THR A 434 -2.47 8.24 -14.61
N VAL A 435 -1.95 9.09 -15.50
CA VAL A 435 -0.67 9.79 -15.35
C VAL A 435 -0.94 11.20 -14.85
N THR A 436 -0.29 11.59 -13.75
CA THR A 436 -0.38 12.95 -13.18
C THR A 436 1.01 13.55 -13.09
N VAL A 437 1.19 14.77 -13.62
CA VAL A 437 2.45 15.52 -13.48
C VAL A 437 2.32 16.52 -12.35
N ASP A 438 3.35 16.58 -11.50
CA ASP A 438 3.47 17.53 -10.41
C ASP A 438 4.49 18.62 -10.82
N PRO A 439 4.02 19.86 -11.11
CA PRO A 439 4.85 20.98 -11.53
C PRO A 439 5.75 21.56 -10.43
N GLN A 440 5.69 20.99 -9.21
CA GLN A 440 6.32 21.51 -7.98
C GLN A 440 5.80 22.88 -7.53
N THR A 441 4.71 23.37 -8.13
CA THR A 441 4.04 24.61 -7.72
C THR A 441 3.14 24.38 -6.51
N SER A 442 2.88 25.43 -5.74
CA SER A 442 1.84 25.44 -4.71
C SER A 442 0.85 26.57 -4.97
N HIS A 443 -0.27 26.61 -4.25
CA HIS A 443 -1.24 27.72 -4.35
C HIS A 443 -0.60 29.11 -4.22
N TYR A 444 0.52 29.21 -3.50
CA TYR A 444 1.21 30.46 -3.21
C TYR A 444 2.57 30.59 -3.91
N ILE A 445 3.02 29.55 -4.63
CA ILE A 445 4.17 29.58 -5.52
C ILE A 445 3.74 28.96 -6.87
N ASP A 446 3.00 29.73 -7.67
CA ASP A 446 2.41 29.31 -8.94
C ASP A 446 3.32 29.56 -10.15
N ASN A 447 4.45 30.25 -9.95
CA ASN A 447 5.30 30.78 -11.01
C ASN A 447 6.69 30.13 -11.10
N LEU A 448 6.89 28.93 -10.52
CA LEU A 448 8.15 28.20 -10.69
C LEU A 448 8.33 27.73 -12.13
N ASN A 449 7.26 27.19 -12.72
CA ASN A 449 7.27 26.62 -14.06
C ASN A 449 5.92 26.85 -14.72
N THR A 450 5.92 26.97 -16.04
CA THR A 450 4.68 26.97 -16.83
C THR A 450 4.51 25.63 -17.49
N PHE A 451 3.39 24.95 -17.23
CA PHE A 451 3.04 23.73 -17.96
C PHE A 451 2.52 24.10 -19.36
N GLU A 452 3.30 23.81 -20.39
CA GLU A 452 2.97 24.06 -21.78
C GLU A 452 2.06 22.97 -22.36
N GLY A 453 1.70 21.95 -21.58
CA GLY A 453 0.90 20.83 -22.02
C GLY A 453 1.70 19.63 -22.46
N TRP A 454 0.97 18.58 -22.82
CA TRP A 454 1.50 17.35 -23.40
C TRP A 454 1.82 17.54 -24.88
N GLU A 455 2.68 16.68 -25.42
CA GLU A 455 3.04 16.70 -26.85
C GLU A 455 1.84 16.54 -27.81
N ASP A 456 0.76 15.93 -27.34
CA ASP A 456 -0.49 15.78 -28.08
C ASP A 456 -1.42 17.01 -28.01
N GLY A 457 -1.01 18.06 -27.30
CA GLY A 457 -1.73 19.33 -27.18
C GLY A 457 -2.64 19.46 -25.96
N THR A 458 -2.79 18.42 -25.14
CA THR A 458 -3.60 18.46 -23.91
C THR A 458 -2.98 19.37 -22.85
N LYS A 459 -3.80 20.13 -22.11
CA LYS A 459 -3.33 21.12 -21.10
C LYS A 459 -3.60 20.73 -19.65
N GLU A 460 -4.31 19.63 -19.41
CA GLU A 460 -4.54 19.10 -18.07
C GLU A 460 -3.29 18.39 -17.54
N LEU A 461 -2.95 18.60 -16.26
CA LEU A 461 -1.84 17.92 -15.59
C LEU A 461 -2.07 16.41 -15.41
N THR A 462 -3.34 15.98 -15.47
CA THR A 462 -3.76 14.58 -15.31
C THR A 462 -4.33 14.03 -16.62
N ARG A 463 -3.99 12.79 -16.93
CA ARG A 463 -4.39 12.08 -18.15
C ARG A 463 -4.74 10.62 -17.85
N THR A 464 -5.84 10.12 -18.39
CA THR A 464 -6.22 8.71 -18.28
C THR A 464 -6.11 8.01 -19.64
N PHE A 465 -5.59 6.79 -19.64
CA PHE A 465 -5.36 5.97 -20.82
C PHE A 465 -5.82 4.53 -20.58
N THR A 466 -6.35 3.88 -21.61
CA THR A 466 -6.39 2.42 -21.71
C THR A 466 -5.25 2.00 -22.63
N LEU A 467 -4.34 1.16 -22.14
CA LEU A 467 -3.14 0.79 -22.90
C LEU A 467 -3.49 -0.13 -24.08
N ASP A 468 -3.13 0.26 -25.30
CA ASP A 468 -3.20 -0.59 -26.51
C ASP A 468 -1.81 -1.12 -26.94
N GLY A 469 -0.77 -0.69 -26.22
CA GLY A 469 0.64 -1.03 -26.41
C GLY A 469 1.52 -0.14 -25.52
N ASP A 470 2.79 0.03 -25.90
CA ASP A 470 3.70 0.95 -25.20
C ASP A 470 3.21 2.40 -25.30
N LEU A 471 3.00 3.04 -24.15
CA LEU A 471 2.64 4.44 -24.04
C LEU A 471 3.90 5.29 -23.86
N ASN A 472 4.09 6.28 -24.73
CA ASN A 472 5.15 7.27 -24.60
C ASN A 472 4.49 8.66 -24.54
N LEU A 473 4.80 9.42 -23.51
CA LEU A 473 4.28 10.76 -23.29
C LEU A 473 5.42 11.72 -23.04
N THR A 474 5.30 12.93 -23.56
CA THR A 474 6.18 14.04 -23.21
C THR A 474 5.38 15.22 -22.66
N ALA A 475 5.62 15.58 -21.40
CA ALA A 475 5.09 16.77 -20.76
C ALA A 475 6.07 17.93 -20.93
N LYS A 476 5.61 19.09 -21.40
CA LYS A 476 6.46 20.24 -21.72
C LYS A 476 6.33 21.34 -20.68
N PHE A 477 7.46 21.85 -20.22
CA PHE A 477 7.53 22.93 -19.25
C PHE A 477 8.49 24.03 -19.69
N THR A 478 8.12 25.26 -19.39
CA THR A 478 9.02 26.42 -19.43
C THR A 478 9.42 26.77 -17.99
N GLU A 479 10.72 26.73 -17.68
CA GLU A 479 11.26 27.13 -16.37
C GLU A 479 11.22 28.66 -16.18
N ASN A 480 10.96 29.10 -14.96
CA ASN A 480 11.25 30.49 -14.58
C ASN A 480 12.73 30.64 -14.21
N SER A 481 13.52 31.18 -15.14
CA SER A 481 14.96 31.36 -14.98
C SER A 481 15.37 32.28 -13.83
N GLU A 482 14.45 33.08 -13.25
CA GLU A 482 14.77 33.97 -12.14
C GLU A 482 14.81 33.25 -10.78
N VAL A 483 14.39 31.98 -10.70
CA VAL A 483 14.34 31.25 -9.43
C VAL A 483 15.74 30.85 -8.98
N LEU A 484 16.18 31.40 -7.85
CA LEU A 484 17.41 30.97 -7.17
C LEU A 484 17.15 29.79 -6.23
N SER A 485 16.11 29.90 -5.42
CA SER A 485 15.71 28.86 -4.47
C SER A 485 14.24 29.01 -4.08
N ALA A 486 13.50 27.91 -3.98
CA ALA A 486 12.14 27.89 -3.49
C ALA A 486 11.94 26.76 -2.47
N PHE A 487 11.21 27.08 -1.41
CA PHE A 487 10.79 26.15 -0.38
C PHE A 487 9.27 25.99 -0.51
N THR A 488 8.89 24.98 -1.27
CA THR A 488 7.50 24.53 -1.48
C THR A 488 6.93 23.90 -0.21
N LEU A 489 7.80 23.26 0.59
CA LEU A 489 7.48 22.55 1.83
C LEU A 489 6.47 21.40 1.66
N LYS A 490 6.16 21.01 0.42
CA LYS A 490 5.09 20.05 0.09
C LYS A 490 5.31 18.65 0.65
N ASP A 491 6.57 18.28 0.91
CA ASP A 491 6.94 16.97 1.44
C ASP A 491 6.69 16.87 2.96
N ILE A 492 6.34 17.97 3.62
CA ILE A 492 5.91 17.97 5.02
C ILE A 492 4.47 17.44 5.08
N THR A 493 4.33 16.13 5.18
CA THR A 493 3.04 15.42 5.27
C THR A 493 2.61 15.09 6.70
N SER A 494 3.46 15.35 7.68
CA SER A 494 3.20 15.08 9.10
C SER A 494 3.95 16.04 10.03
N ASN A 495 3.56 16.06 11.31
CA ASN A 495 4.19 16.92 12.30
C ASN A 495 5.63 16.45 12.60
N GLY A 496 6.58 17.37 12.62
CA GLY A 496 8.01 17.06 12.80
C GLY A 496 8.79 18.15 13.53
N LYS A 497 10.07 17.85 13.78
CA LYS A 497 11.02 18.77 14.43
C LYS A 497 12.36 18.88 13.70
N PRO A 498 12.40 19.41 12.46
CA PRO A 498 13.66 19.55 11.74
C PRO A 498 14.50 20.72 12.27
N GLU A 499 15.83 20.55 12.34
CA GLU A 499 16.76 21.64 12.69
C GLU A 499 16.91 22.67 11.56
N SER A 500 16.81 22.17 10.34
CA SER A 500 16.93 22.94 9.11
C SER A 500 16.08 22.35 8.00
N TYR A 501 15.81 23.15 6.98
CA TYR A 501 15.19 22.72 5.75
C TYR A 501 15.96 23.31 4.57
N SER A 502 16.27 22.50 3.56
CA SER A 502 16.95 22.96 2.34
C SER A 502 15.92 23.19 1.24
N ALA A 503 16.15 24.16 0.35
CA ALA A 503 15.21 24.49 -0.71
C ALA A 503 14.90 23.25 -1.58
N ASP A 504 13.62 23.08 -1.92
CA ASP A 504 13.13 21.94 -2.73
C ASP A 504 13.53 22.13 -4.20
N VAL A 505 13.43 23.38 -4.67
CA VAL A 505 13.83 23.81 -6.00
C VAL A 505 14.93 24.85 -5.86
N TYR A 506 15.95 24.77 -6.69
CA TYR A 506 17.06 25.71 -6.70
C TYR A 506 17.66 25.78 -8.10
N LEU A 507 18.35 26.88 -8.38
CA LEU A 507 18.85 27.21 -9.70
C LEU A 507 19.59 26.03 -10.33
N ASN A 508 19.10 25.56 -11.47
CA ASN A 508 19.64 24.44 -12.26
C ASN A 508 19.81 23.12 -11.49
N MET A 509 19.18 22.98 -10.32
CA MET A 509 19.45 21.90 -9.37
C MET A 509 20.94 21.73 -9.05
N ASP A 510 21.71 22.81 -9.09
CA ASP A 510 23.11 22.82 -8.65
C ASP A 510 23.16 23.10 -7.14
N PRO A 511 23.64 22.15 -6.30
CA PRO A 511 23.71 22.31 -4.86
C PRO A 511 24.51 23.54 -4.39
N ALA A 512 25.37 24.11 -5.25
CA ALA A 512 26.06 25.37 -4.97
C ALA A 512 25.09 26.56 -4.76
N TYR A 513 23.87 26.48 -5.29
CA TYR A 513 22.83 27.50 -5.18
C TYR A 513 21.69 27.12 -4.24
N GLN A 514 21.75 25.94 -3.60
CA GLN A 514 20.70 25.48 -2.71
C GLN A 514 20.72 26.28 -1.39
N SER A 515 19.68 27.09 -1.18
CA SER A 515 19.49 27.80 0.07
C SER A 515 19.06 26.85 1.19
N THR A 516 19.48 27.15 2.42
CA THR A 516 19.05 26.39 3.61
C THR A 516 18.53 27.33 4.68
N VAL A 517 17.43 26.97 5.32
CA VAL A 517 16.86 27.70 6.45
C VAL A 517 17.10 26.93 7.75
N TYR A 518 17.58 27.64 8.77
CA TYR A 518 17.83 27.10 10.11
C TYR A 518 16.89 27.73 11.12
N ALA A 519 16.41 26.94 12.08
CA ALA A 519 15.76 27.48 13.26
C ALA A 519 16.85 27.95 14.23
N ILE A 520 16.89 29.24 14.52
CA ILE A 520 17.83 29.80 15.49
C ILE A 520 17.09 30.11 16.77
N VAL A 521 17.54 29.47 17.84
CA VAL A 521 17.07 29.71 19.19
C VAL A 521 18.21 30.31 20.00
N ASN A 522 17.85 31.11 20.99
CA ASN A 522 18.81 31.51 21.99
C ASN A 522 19.20 30.30 22.85
N ASP A 523 20.49 30.11 23.14
CA ASP A 523 20.93 29.18 24.17
C ASP A 523 20.47 29.73 25.53
N THR A 524 19.30 29.28 25.98
CA THR A 524 18.86 29.57 27.34
C THR A 524 19.59 28.61 28.28
N THR A 525 20.82 28.94 28.66
CA THR A 525 21.45 28.31 29.82
C THR A 525 20.67 28.67 31.10
N GLU A 526 19.56 27.97 31.36
CA GLU A 526 19.17 27.68 32.74
C GLU A 526 20.25 26.85 33.47
N ALA A 527 21.22 26.28 32.74
CA ALA A 527 22.26 25.41 33.29
C ALA A 527 23.52 26.10 33.87
N THR A 528 23.86 27.36 33.54
CA THR A 528 25.18 27.94 33.92
C THR A 528 25.14 29.26 34.69
N GLY A 529 23.97 29.86 34.92
CA GLY A 529 23.82 30.90 35.95
C GLY A 529 24.57 32.23 35.72
N SER A 530 25.09 32.52 34.53
CA SER A 530 25.75 33.81 34.24
C SER A 530 25.08 34.51 33.06
N LYS A 531 24.43 35.64 33.33
CA LYS A 531 23.98 36.62 32.33
C LYS A 531 25.13 37.59 32.03
N GLU A 532 25.98 37.27 31.05
CA GLU A 532 26.78 38.29 30.37
C GLU A 532 26.64 38.11 28.85
N ALA A 533 26.37 39.22 28.16
CA ALA A 533 26.42 39.30 26.71
C ALA A 533 27.87 39.10 26.23
N PRO A 534 28.11 38.44 25.08
CA PRO A 534 27.14 38.22 24.00
C PRO A 534 26.52 36.81 24.03
N PHE A 535 25.20 36.74 23.86
CA PHE A 535 24.43 35.50 23.75
C PHE A 535 24.97 34.64 22.60
N THR A 536 25.26 33.36 22.85
CA THR A 536 25.66 32.42 21.79
C THR A 536 24.37 31.83 21.20
N TYR A 537 24.04 32.14 19.94
CA TYR A 537 22.92 31.51 19.25
C TYR A 537 23.25 30.05 18.93
N VAL A 538 22.30 29.13 19.13
CA VAL A 538 22.45 27.70 18.83
C VAL A 538 21.38 27.23 17.85
N ASN A 539 21.66 26.12 17.18
CA ASN A 539 20.68 25.45 16.33
C ASN A 539 19.51 24.98 17.19
N GLY A 540 18.30 25.42 16.82
CA GLY A 540 17.05 24.93 17.37
C GLY A 540 16.33 24.02 16.37
N PHE A 541 15.02 23.83 16.59
CA PHE A 541 14.16 23.04 15.71
C PHE A 541 12.94 23.87 15.29
N PHE A 542 12.48 23.67 14.06
CA PHE A 542 11.15 24.07 13.64
C PHE A 542 10.11 23.09 14.20
N GLU A 543 8.86 23.52 14.33
CA GLU A 543 7.72 22.60 14.35
C GLU A 543 7.13 22.58 12.94
N SER A 544 7.40 21.52 12.18
CA SER A 544 6.83 21.35 10.85
C SER A 544 5.40 20.81 10.95
N ARG A 545 4.49 21.26 10.08
CA ARG A 545 3.11 20.74 10.03
C ARG A 545 2.61 20.72 8.57
N PRO A 546 1.78 19.72 8.19
CA PRO A 546 1.21 19.62 6.84
C PRO A 546 0.15 20.69 6.52
N GLY A 547 -0.36 21.39 7.52
CA GLY A 547 -1.30 22.50 7.33
C GLY A 547 -1.59 23.23 8.66
N LYS A 548 -1.63 24.57 8.63
CA LYS A 548 -2.13 25.40 9.75
C LYS A 548 -2.64 26.79 9.30
N PHE A 549 -3.75 27.20 9.93
CA PHE A 549 -4.55 28.45 9.89
C PHE A 549 -5.85 28.45 9.05
N GLY A 550 -6.89 29.08 9.62
CA GLY A 550 -8.11 29.58 8.97
C GLY A 550 -9.27 28.59 8.80
N GLU A 551 -10.51 29.10 8.71
CA GLU A 551 -11.70 28.40 8.18
C GLU A 551 -11.61 28.15 6.66
N ASP A 552 -10.44 28.40 6.07
CA ASP A 552 -10.19 28.30 4.64
C ASP A 552 -10.25 26.85 4.15
N ASP A 553 -10.63 26.66 2.89
CA ASP A 553 -10.65 25.35 2.23
C ASP A 553 -9.30 24.64 2.44
N ALA A 554 -9.31 23.32 2.62
CA ALA A 554 -8.10 22.53 2.91
C ALA A 554 -6.95 22.76 1.91
N GLU A 555 -7.28 23.17 0.67
CA GLU A 555 -6.34 23.51 -0.41
C GLU A 555 -5.53 24.80 -0.15
N LEU A 556 -5.98 25.65 0.79
CA LEU A 556 -5.31 26.90 1.20
C LEU A 556 -4.43 26.72 2.44
N GLN A 557 -4.51 25.56 3.12
CA GLN A 557 -3.60 25.25 4.22
C GLN A 557 -2.23 24.88 3.67
N MET A 558 -1.24 25.74 3.87
CA MET A 558 0.13 25.48 3.43
C MET A 558 0.89 24.63 4.46
N PRO A 559 1.78 23.72 4.04
CA PRO A 559 2.79 23.18 4.91
C PRO A 559 3.69 24.30 5.42
N ILE A 560 4.09 24.19 6.69
CA ILE A 560 4.73 25.30 7.40
C ILE A 560 5.97 24.86 8.16
N LEU A 561 6.90 25.80 8.28
CA LEU A 561 7.92 25.81 9.31
C LEU A 561 7.45 26.75 10.42
N SER A 562 7.04 26.18 11.57
CA SER A 562 6.73 26.98 12.75
C SER A 562 7.94 27.13 13.66
N ARG A 563 8.04 28.26 14.33
CA ARG A 563 9.02 28.53 15.38
C ARG A 563 8.28 28.83 16.66
N ARG A 564 8.68 28.16 17.74
CA ARG A 564 8.19 28.41 19.09
C ARG A 564 9.17 29.31 19.83
N THR A 565 8.73 30.49 20.26
CA THR A 565 9.46 31.33 21.22
C THR A 565 8.83 31.15 22.60
N TRP A 566 9.62 30.59 23.53
CA TRP A 566 9.20 30.37 24.92
C TRP A 566 8.84 31.69 25.62
N SER A 567 7.75 31.71 26.40
CA SER A 567 7.26 32.89 27.13
C SER A 567 8.32 33.64 27.93
N GLY A 568 9.23 32.94 28.62
CA GLY A 568 10.29 33.54 29.44
C GLY A 568 11.39 34.30 28.66
N ALA A 569 11.54 34.05 27.35
CA ALA A 569 12.55 34.71 26.52
C ALA A 569 12.04 35.99 25.82
N LYS A 570 10.72 36.22 25.83
CA LYS A 570 10.06 37.16 24.93
C LYS A 570 10.33 38.64 25.20
N GLU A 571 10.48 39.04 26.46
CA GLU A 571 10.64 40.47 26.77
C GLU A 571 11.97 41.04 26.30
N THR A 572 12.95 40.16 26.04
CA THR A 572 14.30 40.56 25.71
C THR A 572 14.73 40.10 24.31
N GLN A 573 14.19 39.00 23.79
CA GLN A 573 14.64 38.38 22.53
C GLN A 573 13.52 37.63 21.77
N ARG A 574 13.78 37.30 20.50
CA ARG A 574 12.91 36.47 19.63
C ARG A 574 13.75 35.41 18.93
N ASN A 575 13.21 34.19 18.85
CA ASN A 575 13.75 33.16 17.95
C ASN A 575 13.51 33.61 16.51
N TYR A 576 14.37 33.18 15.58
CA TYR A 576 14.26 33.55 14.18
C TYR A 576 14.63 32.40 13.26
N ALA A 577 14.23 32.51 12.00
CA ALA A 577 14.68 31.63 10.93
C ALA A 577 15.80 32.34 10.22
N LEU A 578 16.89 31.63 10.03
CA LEU A 578 18.07 32.10 9.34
C LEU A 578 18.18 31.39 8.01
N PHE A 579 17.95 32.12 6.93
CA PHE A 579 18.21 31.69 5.58
C PHE A 579 19.67 31.96 5.24
N VAL A 580 20.37 30.91 4.84
CA VAL A 580 21.70 30.97 4.25
C VAL A 580 21.53 30.82 2.75
N ILE A 581 21.85 31.88 2.01
CA ILE A 581 21.53 32.00 0.59
C ILE A 581 22.86 32.16 -0.18
N PRO A 582 23.26 31.19 -1.00
CA PRO A 582 24.41 31.36 -1.91
C PRO A 582 24.04 32.32 -3.05
N THR A 583 24.89 33.31 -3.35
CA THR A 583 24.57 34.37 -4.34
C THR A 583 25.68 34.59 -5.36
N LYS A 584 26.61 33.65 -5.49
CA LYS A 584 27.78 33.78 -6.37
C LYS A 584 27.33 33.89 -7.83
N GLY A 585 27.69 34.97 -8.50
CA GLY A 585 27.24 35.24 -9.87
C GLY A 585 25.75 35.62 -10.00
N ILE A 586 25.04 35.88 -8.90
CA ILE A 586 23.62 36.30 -8.87
C ILE A 586 23.51 37.77 -8.47
N LYS A 587 22.56 38.49 -9.09
CA LYS A 587 22.25 39.90 -8.79
C LYS A 587 20.76 40.12 -8.55
N ASP A 588 20.39 41.32 -8.11
CA ASP A 588 19.00 41.78 -7.97
C ASP A 588 18.10 40.82 -7.18
N ILE A 589 18.66 40.28 -6.09
CA ILE A 589 18.05 39.22 -5.31
C ILE A 589 16.79 39.73 -4.61
N THR A 590 15.69 38.99 -4.73
CA THR A 590 14.44 39.26 -4.02
C THR A 590 14.10 38.06 -3.15
N PHE A 591 13.74 38.34 -1.90
CA PHE A 591 13.26 37.34 -0.95
C PHE A 591 11.78 37.59 -0.68
N SER A 592 10.99 36.52 -0.70
CA SER A 592 9.57 36.53 -0.38
C SER A 592 9.23 35.32 0.50
N CYS A 593 8.40 35.53 1.52
CA CYS A 593 7.79 34.43 2.27
C CYS A 593 6.43 34.87 2.81
N TYR A 594 5.53 33.90 2.99
CA TYR A 594 4.32 34.14 3.76
C TYR A 594 4.60 33.88 5.23
N VAL A 595 4.24 34.85 6.08
CA VAL A 595 4.38 34.79 7.52
C VAL A 595 3.02 34.82 8.18
N GLY A 596 2.83 33.95 9.17
CA GLY A 596 1.65 33.90 10.02
C GLY A 596 2.06 33.86 11.49
N THR A 597 1.13 34.16 12.39
CA THR A 597 1.37 34.16 13.84
C THR A 597 0.20 33.63 14.64
N ASP A 598 0.53 33.06 15.80
CA ASP A 598 -0.43 32.52 16.75
C ASP A 598 0.00 32.86 18.19
N ASN A 599 -0.97 32.86 19.09
CA ASN A 599 -0.89 33.25 20.49
C ASN A 599 -0.41 34.68 20.72
N ASN A 600 0.87 34.84 21.09
CA ASN A 600 1.48 36.07 21.57
C ASN A 600 2.82 36.30 20.84
N ALA A 601 2.82 36.02 19.55
CA ALA A 601 3.94 36.32 18.66
C ALA A 601 3.99 37.82 18.32
N ALA A 602 5.15 38.29 17.85
CA ALA A 602 5.30 39.71 17.51
C ALA A 602 4.35 40.11 16.37
N LYS A 603 3.64 41.22 16.55
CA LYS A 603 2.72 41.78 15.54
C LYS A 603 3.44 42.20 14.28
N ILE A 604 4.66 42.69 14.43
CA ILE A 604 5.50 43.10 13.32
C ILE A 604 6.57 42.04 13.10
N GLN A 605 6.64 41.51 11.89
CA GLN A 605 7.71 40.63 11.43
C GLN A 605 8.66 41.43 10.53
N LYS A 606 9.95 41.33 10.79
CA LYS A 606 11.01 41.98 10.02
C LYS A 606 11.75 40.98 9.15
N LEU A 607 12.19 41.48 8.00
CA LEU A 607 13.18 40.84 7.17
C LEU A 607 14.48 41.64 7.33
N GLU A 608 15.52 40.96 7.79
CA GLU A 608 16.83 41.58 8.02
C GLU A 608 17.92 40.82 7.27
N PHE A 609 18.88 41.57 6.74
CA PHE A 609 19.95 41.09 5.88
C PHE A 609 21.32 41.27 6.55
N SER A 610 22.24 40.35 6.28
CA SER A 610 23.63 40.42 6.69
C SER A 610 24.57 39.72 5.69
N THR A 611 25.80 40.22 5.57
CA THR A 611 26.89 39.55 4.83
C THR A 611 27.83 38.75 5.75
N ASP A 612 27.77 38.98 7.07
CA ASP A 612 28.68 38.38 8.05
C ASP A 612 27.96 37.61 9.18
N SER A 613 26.62 37.57 9.16
CA SER A 613 25.73 36.99 10.18
C SER A 613 25.76 37.67 11.56
N THR A 614 26.44 38.81 11.69
CA THR A 614 26.59 39.56 12.95
C THR A 614 26.01 40.97 12.88
N THR A 615 26.16 41.66 11.75
CA THR A 615 25.64 43.00 11.50
C THR A 615 24.38 42.92 10.65
N TRP A 616 23.26 43.41 11.15
CA TRP A 616 21.94 43.23 10.54
C TRP A 616 21.37 44.56 10.05
N THR A 617 20.85 44.58 8.83
CA THR A 617 20.15 45.71 8.22
C THR A 617 18.70 45.32 7.93
N GLU A 618 17.74 46.11 8.39
CA GLU A 618 16.32 45.91 8.05
C GLU A 618 16.09 46.23 6.58
N VAL A 619 15.55 45.27 5.83
CA VAL A 619 15.27 45.38 4.37
C VAL A 619 13.79 45.32 4.06
N GLY A 620 12.98 44.81 4.99
CA GLY A 620 11.53 44.77 4.86
C GLY A 620 10.86 44.52 6.21
N ARG A 621 9.57 44.83 6.28
CA ARG A 621 8.74 44.50 7.43
C ARG A 621 7.27 44.39 7.05
N ILE A 622 6.52 43.62 7.83
CA ILE A 622 5.08 43.50 7.71
C ILE A 622 4.44 43.49 9.09
N GLU A 623 3.28 44.12 9.21
CA GLU A 623 2.40 43.99 10.36
C GLU A 623 1.35 42.93 10.02
N ILE A 624 1.28 41.88 10.82
CA ILE A 624 0.36 40.75 10.61
C ILE A 624 -0.71 40.72 11.69
N GLU A 625 -1.91 40.35 11.26
CA GLU A 625 -3.06 40.14 12.13
C GLU A 625 -3.14 38.66 12.56
N ASN A 626 -3.96 38.42 13.58
CA ASN A 626 -4.11 37.09 14.16
C ASN A 626 -4.72 36.09 13.15
N LEU A 627 -4.11 34.91 13.03
CA LEU A 627 -4.53 33.82 12.15
C LEU A 627 -4.62 34.19 10.66
N VAL A 628 -3.88 35.22 10.21
CA VAL A 628 -3.88 35.67 8.81
C VAL A 628 -2.47 35.58 8.22
N TRP A 629 -2.39 35.18 6.95
CA TRP A 629 -1.14 35.17 6.19
C TRP A 629 -0.78 36.57 5.69
N GLY A 630 0.43 37.03 6.02
CA GLY A 630 1.03 38.24 5.47
C GLY A 630 2.19 37.91 4.53
N ASN A 631 2.29 38.59 3.39
CA ASN A 631 3.42 38.43 2.47
C ASN A 631 4.57 39.36 2.86
N LEU A 632 5.64 38.80 3.43
CA LEU A 632 6.86 39.50 3.75
C LEU A 632 7.84 39.38 2.58
N LYS A 633 8.04 40.49 1.87
CA LYS A 633 8.88 40.56 0.66
C LYS A 633 9.83 41.75 0.71
N ALA A 634 11.07 41.57 0.24
CA ALA A 634 12.00 42.65 -0.02
C ALA A 634 13.02 42.30 -1.12
N THR A 635 13.49 43.33 -1.82
CA THR A 635 14.71 43.24 -2.64
C THR A 635 15.92 43.46 -1.72
N LEU A 636 16.92 42.59 -1.82
CA LEU A 636 18.13 42.68 -1.04
C LEU A 636 19.04 43.81 -1.57
N PRO A 637 19.83 44.47 -0.70
CA PRO A 637 20.80 45.48 -1.12
C PRO A 637 21.84 44.93 -2.09
N ALA A 638 22.47 45.82 -2.88
CA ALA A 638 23.49 45.43 -3.86
C ALA A 638 24.72 44.73 -3.22
N GLU A 639 24.96 44.94 -1.92
CA GLU A 639 25.97 44.23 -1.13
C GLU A 639 25.71 42.73 -1.01
N ALA A 640 24.48 42.27 -1.28
CA ALA A 640 24.12 40.85 -1.32
C ALA A 640 24.58 40.15 -2.61
N ASN A 641 24.89 40.90 -3.66
CA ASN A 641 25.22 40.37 -4.97
C ASN A 641 26.62 39.72 -4.97
N ASP A 642 26.76 38.64 -5.74
CA ASP A 642 28.01 37.93 -5.99
C ASP A 642 28.81 37.56 -4.72
N LYS A 643 28.13 36.97 -3.73
CA LYS A 643 28.76 36.46 -2.49
C LYS A 643 28.70 34.95 -2.42
N ASP A 644 29.70 34.35 -1.78
CA ASP A 644 29.69 32.91 -1.49
C ASP A 644 28.43 32.53 -0.69
N LYS A 645 28.01 33.40 0.22
CA LYS A 645 26.72 33.34 0.91
C LYS A 645 26.35 34.68 1.51
N VAL A 646 25.05 34.88 1.67
CA VAL A 646 24.45 35.94 2.48
C VAL A 646 23.47 35.34 3.48
N TYR A 647 23.07 36.16 4.44
CA TYR A 647 22.18 35.76 5.51
C TYR A 647 20.95 36.65 5.52
N VAL A 648 19.78 36.01 5.53
CA VAL A 648 18.50 36.70 5.68
C VAL A 648 17.80 36.09 6.87
N ARG A 649 17.25 36.90 7.77
CA ARG A 649 16.44 36.40 8.87
C ARG A 649 15.06 37.01 8.89
N VAL A 650 14.09 36.15 9.19
CA VAL A 650 12.71 36.56 9.52
C VAL A 650 12.59 36.56 11.03
N ILE A 651 12.40 37.74 11.63
CA ILE A 651 12.42 37.94 13.09
C ILE A 651 11.29 38.84 13.56
N GLY A 652 10.69 38.51 14.69
CA GLY A 652 9.66 39.34 15.32
C GLY A 652 10.23 40.62 15.95
N ASP A 653 9.56 41.76 15.75
CA ASP A 653 9.88 43.01 16.44
C ASP A 653 9.20 43.06 17.82
N ILE A 654 10.01 42.98 18.87
CA ILE A 654 9.53 43.00 20.26
C ILE A 654 8.92 44.36 20.60
N ALA A 655 9.41 45.45 20.01
CA ALA A 655 8.91 46.80 20.29
C ALA A 655 7.53 47.06 19.66
N GLY A 656 7.16 46.30 18.63
CA GLY A 656 5.88 46.42 17.93
C GLY A 656 4.67 45.90 18.72
N GLY A 657 4.90 45.28 19.88
CA GLY A 657 3.86 44.59 20.64
C GLY A 657 3.43 43.28 19.99
N PRO A 658 2.59 42.49 20.68
CA PRO A 658 2.22 41.17 20.18
C PRO A 658 0.86 41.14 19.46
N VAL A 659 0.66 40.13 18.63
CA VAL A 659 -0.66 39.72 18.12
C VAL A 659 -1.41 39.05 19.24
N VAL A 660 -2.69 39.36 19.45
CA VAL A 660 -3.50 38.73 20.50
C VAL A 660 -4.46 37.70 19.90
N THR A 661 -4.24 36.42 20.20
CA THR A 661 -5.18 35.32 19.89
C THR A 661 -6.01 34.98 21.12
N PRO A 662 -7.34 35.23 21.14
CA PRO A 662 -8.20 34.80 22.24
C PRO A 662 -8.39 33.28 22.25
N ASP A 663 -8.19 32.64 23.40
CA ASP A 663 -8.49 31.22 23.61
C ASP A 663 -9.24 31.02 24.94
N GLU A 664 -10.52 30.66 24.84
CA GLU A 664 -11.38 30.41 25.99
C GLU A 664 -10.98 29.13 26.75
N SER A 665 -10.43 28.13 26.06
CA SER A 665 -10.13 26.81 26.64
C SER A 665 -9.05 26.86 27.72
N ILE A 666 -8.18 27.87 27.66
CA ILE A 666 -7.11 28.12 28.62
C ILE A 666 -7.35 29.36 29.49
N GLY A 667 -8.56 29.93 29.44
CA GLY A 667 -8.95 31.08 30.26
C GLY A 667 -8.21 32.37 29.90
N MET A 668 -7.79 32.55 28.65
CA MET A 668 -7.17 33.79 28.16
C MET A 668 -8.17 34.89 27.82
N TRP A 669 -9.44 34.53 27.76
CA TRP A 669 -10.54 35.40 27.38
C TRP A 669 -11.62 35.34 28.46
N ASN A 670 -12.10 36.51 28.88
CA ASN A 670 -13.29 36.59 29.71
C ASN A 670 -14.53 36.72 28.80
N PRO A 671 -15.37 35.68 28.70
CA PRO A 671 -16.53 35.68 27.81
C PRO A 671 -17.63 36.66 28.24
N GLU A 672 -17.63 37.09 29.51
CA GLU A 672 -18.64 38.03 30.02
C GLU A 672 -18.30 39.50 29.72
N THR A 673 -17.01 39.86 29.71
CA THR A 673 -16.54 41.24 29.49
C THR A 673 -15.98 41.48 28.10
N GLY A 674 -15.62 40.42 27.36
CA GLY A 674 -14.96 40.53 26.07
C GLY A 674 -13.52 41.06 26.16
N GLU A 675 -12.86 40.84 27.30
CA GLU A 675 -11.50 41.35 27.55
C GLU A 675 -10.50 40.20 27.64
N VAL A 676 -9.27 40.47 27.21
CA VAL A 676 -8.14 39.54 27.26
C VAL A 676 -7.56 39.55 28.67
N ILE A 677 -7.35 38.36 29.24
CA ILE A 677 -6.71 38.19 30.54
C ILE A 677 -5.19 38.20 30.33
N TRP A 678 -4.60 39.39 30.42
CA TRP A 678 -3.18 39.64 30.11
C TRP A 678 -2.21 38.74 30.87
N ASP A 679 -2.48 38.43 32.14
CA ASP A 679 -1.63 37.57 32.96
C ASP A 679 -1.53 36.14 32.42
N VAL A 680 -2.62 35.61 31.83
CA VAL A 680 -2.60 34.29 31.18
C VAL A 680 -1.94 34.39 29.81
N TYR A 681 -2.22 35.46 29.08
CA TYR A 681 -1.71 35.71 27.74
C TYR A 681 -0.17 35.85 27.67
N ILE A 682 0.44 36.56 28.63
CA ILE A 682 1.92 36.72 28.68
C ILE A 682 2.64 35.40 29.00
N THR A 683 1.96 34.44 29.60
CA THR A 683 2.54 33.13 29.96
C THR A 683 2.57 32.14 28.79
N GLN A 684 1.81 32.40 27.71
CA GLN A 684 1.79 31.53 26.54
C GLN A 684 3.04 31.67 25.70
N ASP A 685 3.39 30.62 24.97
CA ASP A 685 4.45 30.67 23.97
C ASP A 685 3.99 31.38 22.69
N ALA A 686 4.94 31.95 21.96
CA ALA A 686 4.69 32.60 20.69
C ALA A 686 4.99 31.61 19.58
N PHE A 687 4.14 31.59 18.55
CA PHE A 687 4.41 30.82 17.36
C PHE A 687 4.43 31.72 16.13
N GLU A 688 5.55 31.74 15.44
CA GLU A 688 5.69 32.32 14.11
C GLU A 688 5.71 31.21 13.06
N TYR A 689 5.02 31.41 11.94
CA TYR A 689 4.91 30.43 10.87
C TYR A 689 5.44 31.02 9.59
N MET A 690 6.10 30.18 8.79
CA MET A 690 6.54 30.53 7.45
C MET A 690 6.12 29.45 6.48
N GLY A 691 5.65 29.86 5.31
CA GLY A 691 5.44 28.99 4.17
C GLY A 691 5.65 29.74 2.87
N SER A 692 5.66 28.99 1.77
CA SER A 692 5.73 29.53 0.42
C SER A 692 6.89 30.52 0.23
N ILE A 693 8.09 30.05 0.55
CA ILE A 693 9.30 30.88 0.54
C ILE A 693 9.90 30.81 -0.86
N LEU A 694 10.11 31.98 -1.47
CA LEU A 694 10.67 32.12 -2.80
C LEU A 694 11.81 33.14 -2.79
N ILE A 695 12.93 32.74 -3.37
CA ILE A 695 14.12 33.57 -3.56
C ILE A 695 14.39 33.63 -5.05
N THR A 696 14.37 34.84 -5.61
CA THR A 696 14.64 35.09 -7.03
C THR A 696 15.83 36.02 -7.21
N GLY A 697 16.40 36.07 -8.40
CA GLY A 697 17.44 37.01 -8.78
C GLY A 697 17.72 36.97 -10.28
N ASP A 698 18.56 37.90 -10.75
CA ASP A 698 19.15 37.84 -12.09
C ASP A 698 20.23 36.75 -12.11
N THR A 699 19.90 35.64 -12.78
CA THR A 699 20.71 34.44 -12.95
C THR A 699 21.48 34.45 -14.27
N SER A 700 21.35 35.48 -15.11
CA SER A 700 21.87 35.49 -16.49
C SER A 700 23.39 35.34 -16.61
N SER A 701 24.14 35.63 -15.55
CA SER A 701 25.60 35.40 -15.48
C SER A 701 26.02 34.01 -15.01
N VAL A 702 25.07 33.16 -14.61
CA VAL A 702 25.30 31.74 -14.33
C VAL A 702 25.02 30.99 -15.62
N SER A 703 26.08 30.49 -16.26
CA SER A 703 25.99 29.83 -17.56
C SER A 703 25.54 28.37 -17.41
N ASP A 704 24.57 27.95 -18.22
CA ASP A 704 24.12 26.55 -18.32
C ASP A 704 25.02 25.69 -19.24
N GLY A 705 26.25 26.13 -19.54
CA GLY A 705 27.07 25.59 -20.64
C GLY A 705 28.54 25.30 -20.29
N ILE A 706 29.16 24.41 -21.07
CA ILE A 706 30.61 24.20 -21.06
C ILE A 706 31.28 25.47 -21.57
N GLU A 707 31.83 26.28 -20.66
CA GLU A 707 32.44 27.58 -21.00
C GLU A 707 33.85 27.45 -21.60
N GLU A 708 34.59 26.37 -21.30
CA GLU A 708 35.95 26.17 -21.81
C GLU A 708 36.24 24.70 -22.16
N VAL A 709 36.58 24.46 -23.43
CA VAL A 709 37.33 23.26 -23.84
C VAL A 709 38.81 23.62 -23.78
N THR A 710 39.48 23.24 -22.70
CA THR A 710 40.94 23.33 -22.63
C THR A 710 41.55 22.39 -23.66
N ALA A 711 42.16 22.95 -24.69
CA ALA A 711 42.98 22.19 -25.62
C ALA A 711 44.26 21.76 -24.90
N ASP A 712 44.27 20.56 -24.32
CA ASP A 712 45.52 19.90 -23.94
C ASP A 712 46.39 19.80 -25.20
N GLU A 713 47.67 20.20 -25.14
CA GLU A 713 48.62 20.22 -26.27
C GLU A 713 48.93 18.83 -26.87
N GLN A 714 48.24 17.77 -26.44
CA GLN A 714 48.38 16.45 -27.05
C GLN A 714 47.76 16.44 -28.45
N GLN A 715 48.63 16.37 -29.45
CA GLN A 715 48.23 16.24 -30.84
C GLN A 715 47.50 14.93 -31.06
N PHE A 716 46.38 15.02 -31.79
CA PHE A 716 45.66 13.87 -32.31
C PHE A 716 46.60 12.98 -33.13
N ASP A 717 46.73 11.70 -32.75
CA ASP A 717 47.57 10.73 -33.46
C ASP A 717 46.70 9.86 -34.38
N GLU A 718 46.73 10.12 -35.68
CA GLU A 718 46.00 9.34 -36.69
C GLU A 718 46.37 7.83 -36.73
N ASN A 719 47.42 7.42 -36.03
CA ASN A 719 47.88 6.04 -35.97
C ASN A 719 47.48 5.29 -34.70
N ALA A 720 47.06 5.98 -33.64
CA ALA A 720 46.57 5.33 -32.43
C ALA A 720 45.11 4.84 -32.58
N PRO A 721 44.70 3.77 -31.87
CA PRO A 721 43.32 3.29 -31.89
C PRO A 721 42.34 4.38 -31.47
N MET A 722 41.26 4.54 -32.24
CA MET A 722 40.17 5.49 -31.97
C MET A 722 38.93 4.72 -31.56
N TYR A 723 38.16 5.30 -30.64
CA TYR A 723 36.92 4.74 -30.13
C TYR A 723 35.79 5.76 -30.28
N ASN A 724 34.54 5.32 -30.47
CA ASN A 724 33.39 6.19 -30.33
C ASN A 724 33.04 6.42 -28.85
N VAL A 725 32.05 7.26 -28.58
CA VAL A 725 31.55 7.53 -27.22
C VAL A 725 31.02 6.29 -26.49
N MET A 726 30.70 5.21 -27.22
CA MET A 726 30.26 3.92 -26.69
C MET A 726 31.41 2.95 -26.44
N GLY A 727 32.67 3.41 -26.54
CA GLY A 727 33.86 2.58 -26.32
C GLY A 727 34.15 1.56 -27.44
N MET A 728 33.47 1.67 -28.58
CA MET A 728 33.70 0.79 -29.73
C MET A 728 34.82 1.35 -30.59
N LYS A 729 35.77 0.49 -30.99
CA LYS A 729 36.84 0.88 -31.90
C LYS A 729 36.27 1.30 -33.26
N VAL A 730 36.65 2.47 -33.75
CA VAL A 730 36.21 3.02 -35.05
C VAL A 730 37.32 3.02 -36.09
N ALA A 731 36.93 3.10 -37.36
CA ALA A 731 37.85 3.09 -38.49
C ALA A 731 38.65 4.41 -38.59
N LYS A 732 39.82 4.35 -39.22
CA LYS A 732 40.60 5.55 -39.55
C LYS A 732 39.78 6.45 -40.49
N GLY A 733 39.66 7.74 -40.15
CA GLY A 733 38.87 8.72 -40.91
C GLY A 733 37.42 8.93 -40.44
N THR A 734 36.98 8.27 -39.35
CA THR A 734 35.69 8.58 -38.73
C THR A 734 35.66 10.04 -38.25
N LYS A 735 34.67 10.80 -38.73
CA LYS A 735 34.39 12.17 -38.30
C LYS A 735 33.50 12.19 -37.06
N GLY A 736 33.60 13.26 -36.26
CA GLY A 736 32.82 13.46 -35.05
C GLY A 736 33.63 13.30 -33.76
N LEU A 737 32.92 13.13 -32.64
CA LEU A 737 33.52 12.98 -31.32
C LEU A 737 34.08 11.56 -31.15
N ILE A 738 35.39 11.46 -30.96
CA ILE A 738 36.09 10.19 -30.76
C ILE A 738 36.92 10.23 -29.47
N ILE A 739 37.23 9.06 -28.93
CA ILE A 739 38.09 8.87 -27.76
C ILE A 739 39.38 8.18 -28.21
N GLN A 740 40.53 8.75 -27.83
CA GLN A 740 41.85 8.17 -28.06
C GLN A 740 42.70 8.40 -26.81
N ASN A 741 43.38 7.36 -26.31
CA ASN A 741 44.21 7.44 -25.09
C ASN A 741 43.48 8.05 -23.88
N GLY A 742 42.18 7.79 -23.74
CA GLY A 742 41.34 8.33 -22.66
C GLY A 742 40.95 9.80 -22.80
N LYS A 743 41.29 10.46 -23.91
CA LYS A 743 40.95 11.85 -24.22
C LYS A 743 39.95 11.94 -25.36
N LYS A 744 39.08 12.96 -25.35
CA LYS A 744 38.06 13.20 -26.37
C LYS A 744 38.61 14.16 -27.43
N PHE A 745 38.45 13.82 -28.71
CA PHE A 745 38.88 14.63 -29.86
C PHE A 745 37.71 14.87 -30.80
N MET A 746 37.68 16.04 -31.44
CA MET A 746 36.75 16.34 -32.53
C MET A 746 37.46 16.22 -33.87
N VAL A 747 37.15 15.17 -34.64
CA VAL A 747 37.71 14.96 -35.98
C VAL A 747 36.75 15.52 -37.02
N LYS A 748 37.19 16.53 -37.78
CA LYS A 748 36.37 17.26 -38.76
C LYS A 748 36.25 16.59 -40.13
#